data_AF-A0A9N8ZYN4-F1
#
_entry.id   AF-A0A9N8ZYN4-F1
#
_cell.length_a   1.000
_cell.length_b   1.000
_cell.length_c   1.000
_cell.angle_alpha   90.00
_cell.angle_beta   90.00
_cell.angle_gamma   90.00
#
_symmetry.space_group_name_H-M   'P 1'
#
loop_
_entity.id
_entity.type
_entity.pdbx_description
1 polymer ?
#
loop_
_entity_poly.entity_id
_entity_poly.type
_entity_poly.pdbx_seq_one_letter_code
_entity_poly.pdbx_strand_id
1 'polypeptide(L)'
;MKIPPSFLLLSIASLTSIREIAAQCYDYTDALDLNARIPTSCKLVDKIEIPTPPTKAPAESSKFIIDYKCEIQTNQDLCARAQRSIQKVCEILTENLSLRKNINVDVSLKDLCPTDAQQSCNELGGAEFARTMELLDDDDIIREYPTALVKQFDCDQHYEFGDVDIRAVFNGGNATSLWFEGDPQITSDQIDFRRLVLKKFINALGVKTSWIEQPIFDKVSPTILTPQLTLSQENGGDFEFKGFKEYAYDKYIIFRGKELQSIHDAAKSLDEFVKEPDVKFKDQEEFIAQLVKSPQIEAVQRMANVSVNPFTLGFLPRGAKSDDDVIVLETSFNPYQNDVSMNNFDASIYADTEDFLMVSTLTSGKTLEDSMGKFLSPLGPRLISLLETLGYPTNNLPENDFKTNTEVILTKTTYVVTEIKTVSKSVVTVIEIVTGPPPQQTLPPINNNPSQEDDNNDVIDNFGQDIFNSSSFNIQNNLALMFIALETSGKPPIDSIIVDATCWEHPNPIKPFEKKISSICGLQKKTKDKLKAEVGKESQKDEVHSLAANEAFKFDFSCGVPDKALCTKAENAFKAAGEIIANVINLVTPVTVNATFTDFCKALNECDGSILGAASAARSIPLLDDDKVVRQYPQALAKQFLLDPTPQWGPFDIQAFFNAQADLFFKGDGVIKKNQFDFEYIILHELIHGLGFASAWNNYFSEQPVALTPDPNFLEMITELSQPVKFTGFEENAFDKYMVNTRVKGTPKRMTEFTNEINSFAEIGTDFPSVQALLNAFGDSKQFQTSSQLILDGQTPKTMAFQPRNASSNDLVFLETNLKPFRIGSSISHMDIKTFDSDPDFLEVFNAKPGQTLDQVLKATGGKAPIGPKLKSVLETLGYATNENPNPYRPTLPSESQVTPSPIPIGKSTNNQSSSATSLTSSFNVLSLFVIVAFTLSF
;
A
#
# COMPACT_ATOMS: atom_id res chain seq x y z
N MET A 1 25.75 40.64 -65.32
CA MET A 1 26.39 39.88 -66.43
C MET A 1 26.12 38.39 -66.23
N LYS A 2 26.28 37.55 -67.26
CA LYS A 2 25.75 36.16 -67.29
C LYS A 2 26.68 35.11 -66.66
N ILE A 3 26.06 34.19 -65.89
CA ILE A 3 26.25 32.71 -65.85
C ILE A 3 27.56 32.14 -65.19
N PRO A 4 27.45 31.05 -64.37
CA PRO A 4 28.55 30.14 -63.91
C PRO A 4 29.19 29.26 -65.04
N PRO A 5 29.66 27.98 -64.91
CA PRO A 5 29.59 26.95 -63.84
C PRO A 5 30.90 26.14 -63.55
N SER A 6 30.75 25.02 -62.82
CA SER A 6 31.62 23.81 -62.77
C SER A 6 32.89 23.86 -61.89
N PHE A 7 32.97 23.08 -60.79
CA PHE A 7 33.39 21.65 -60.71
C PHE A 7 34.91 21.47 -61.04
N LEU A 8 35.76 20.69 -60.33
CA LEU A 8 35.53 19.42 -59.60
C LEU A 8 36.78 18.98 -58.74
N LEU A 9 36.54 18.28 -57.61
CA LEU A 9 37.35 17.20 -56.97
C LEU A 9 38.74 17.38 -56.27
N LEU A 10 38.92 16.47 -55.30
CA LEU A 10 40.10 16.04 -54.50
C LEU A 10 40.67 16.99 -53.41
N SER A 11 40.98 16.55 -52.19
CA SER A 11 40.61 15.32 -51.44
C SER A 11 41.08 15.42 -49.97
N ILE A 12 40.20 15.18 -48.99
CA ILE A 12 40.60 14.77 -47.63
C ILE A 12 39.68 13.62 -47.21
N ALA A 13 40.21 12.40 -47.23
CA ALA A 13 39.51 11.22 -46.73
C ALA A 13 39.63 11.17 -45.21
N SER A 14 38.61 11.70 -44.52
CA SER A 14 38.41 11.43 -43.09
C SER A 14 37.49 10.22 -42.98
N LEU A 15 37.94 9.13 -42.35
CA LEU A 15 37.14 7.93 -42.12
C LEU A 15 36.06 8.19 -41.07
N THR A 16 34.96 8.82 -41.46
CA THR A 16 33.69 8.69 -40.75
C THR A 16 33.15 7.29 -41.01
N SER A 17 33.50 6.35 -40.12
CA SER A 17 32.73 5.10 -40.01
C SER A 17 31.36 5.46 -39.47
N ILE A 18 30.41 5.70 -40.37
CA ILE A 18 28.99 5.73 -40.05
C ILE A 18 28.64 4.29 -39.70
N ARG A 19 28.63 3.96 -38.40
CA ARG A 19 27.88 2.79 -37.93
C ARG A 19 26.42 3.16 -38.04
N GLU A 20 25.71 2.51 -38.94
CA GLU A 20 24.25 2.39 -38.84
C GLU A 20 23.96 1.73 -37.48
N ILE A 21 23.26 2.45 -36.61
CA ILE A 21 22.79 1.89 -35.34
C ILE A 21 21.52 1.12 -35.68
N ALA A 22 21.70 -0.17 -35.98
CA ALA A 22 20.60 -1.11 -36.16
C ALA A 22 19.77 -1.20 -34.87
N ALA A 23 18.46 -1.48 -35.01
CA ALA A 23 17.61 -1.74 -33.85
C ALA A 23 18.16 -2.94 -33.07
N GLN A 24 18.29 -2.77 -31.75
CA GLN A 24 18.74 -3.84 -30.86
C GLN A 24 17.60 -4.83 -30.67
N CYS A 25 17.92 -6.11 -30.81
CA CYS A 25 16.98 -7.21 -30.63
C CYS A 25 17.55 -8.24 -29.66
N TYR A 26 16.69 -9.07 -29.09
CA TYR A 26 17.10 -10.15 -28.20
C TYR A 26 16.41 -11.45 -28.63
N ASP A 27 17.21 -12.49 -28.91
CA ASP A 27 16.72 -13.83 -29.21
C ASP A 27 16.59 -14.62 -27.90
N TYR A 28 15.39 -15.09 -27.58
CA TYR A 28 15.12 -15.95 -26.43
C TYR A 28 15.29 -17.42 -26.86
N THR A 29 16.13 -18.14 -26.11
CA THR A 29 16.65 -19.45 -26.53
C THR A 29 15.99 -20.63 -25.80
N ASP A 30 15.38 -20.39 -24.64
CA ASP A 30 14.54 -21.34 -23.91
C ASP A 30 13.13 -20.73 -23.68
N ALA A 31 12.10 -21.57 -23.67
CA ALA A 31 10.72 -21.18 -23.36
C ALA A 31 10.39 -21.29 -21.86
N LEU A 32 11.33 -21.77 -21.05
CA LEU A 32 11.21 -21.96 -19.59
C LEU A 32 12.21 -21.12 -18.76
N ASP A 33 13.17 -20.43 -19.40
CA ASP A 33 14.11 -19.53 -18.72
C ASP A 33 14.18 -18.15 -19.40
N LEU A 34 13.70 -17.13 -18.69
CA LEU A 34 13.63 -15.74 -19.16
C LEU A 34 15.00 -15.06 -19.23
N ASN A 35 16.00 -15.65 -18.55
CA ASN A 35 17.38 -15.17 -18.54
C ASN A 35 18.17 -15.70 -19.76
N ALA A 36 17.69 -16.75 -20.43
CA ALA A 36 18.32 -17.40 -21.57
C ALA A 36 18.14 -16.62 -22.89
N ARG A 37 18.50 -15.32 -22.88
CA ARG A 37 18.39 -14.42 -24.05
C ARG A 37 19.74 -13.89 -24.53
N ILE A 38 19.85 -13.67 -25.84
CA ILE A 38 21.10 -13.28 -26.52
C ILE A 38 20.87 -11.99 -27.33
N PRO A 39 21.69 -10.93 -27.14
CA PRO A 39 21.64 -9.73 -27.97
C PRO A 39 21.95 -10.04 -29.45
N THR A 40 21.11 -9.56 -30.35
CA THR A 40 21.22 -9.75 -31.81
C THR A 40 20.86 -8.46 -32.56
N SER A 41 21.29 -8.31 -33.82
CA SER A 41 21.00 -7.12 -34.62
C SER A 41 19.75 -7.32 -35.49
N CYS A 42 18.74 -6.48 -35.35
CA CYS A 42 17.63 -6.45 -36.32
C CYS A 42 18.01 -5.63 -37.55
N LYS A 43 18.05 -6.28 -38.72
CA LYS A 43 18.37 -5.62 -39.99
C LYS A 43 17.12 -5.00 -40.61
N LEU A 44 17.32 -3.83 -41.21
CA LEU A 44 16.36 -3.26 -42.15
C LEU A 44 16.39 -4.03 -43.46
N VAL A 45 15.21 -4.24 -44.05
CA VAL A 45 15.04 -4.95 -45.33
C VAL A 45 14.57 -3.96 -46.39
N ASP A 46 15.43 -3.67 -47.36
CA ASP A 46 15.10 -2.84 -48.52
C ASP A 46 14.03 -3.51 -49.41
N LYS A 47 12.77 -3.06 -49.25
CA LYS A 47 11.59 -3.41 -50.06
C LYS A 47 11.23 -4.90 -50.13
N ILE A 48 10.06 -5.24 -49.58
CA ILE A 48 9.34 -6.46 -49.95
C ILE A 48 8.69 -6.24 -51.32
N GLU A 49 9.05 -7.08 -52.31
CA GLU A 49 8.24 -7.20 -53.54
C GLU A 49 6.86 -7.75 -53.18
N ILE A 50 5.81 -6.97 -53.40
CA ILE A 50 4.42 -7.39 -53.16
C ILE A 50 4.08 -8.52 -54.16
N PRO A 51 3.82 -9.76 -53.71
CA PRO A 51 3.38 -10.81 -54.61
C PRO A 51 1.98 -10.48 -55.14
N THR A 52 1.76 -10.64 -56.44
CA THR A 52 0.44 -10.45 -57.05
C THR A 52 -0.59 -11.38 -56.37
N PRO A 53 -1.83 -10.93 -56.09
CA PRO A 53 -2.80 -11.75 -55.38
C PRO A 53 -3.09 -13.06 -56.13
N PRO A 54 -3.00 -14.23 -55.49
CA PRO A 54 -3.32 -15.49 -56.14
C PRO A 54 -4.82 -15.56 -56.44
N THR A 55 -5.15 -15.75 -57.71
CA THR A 55 -6.53 -15.92 -58.17
C THR A 55 -7.14 -17.19 -57.56
N LYS A 56 -8.20 -17.03 -56.74
CA LYS A 56 -8.86 -18.04 -55.89
C LYS A 56 -8.02 -18.54 -54.70
N ALA A 57 -8.30 -17.97 -53.52
CA ALA A 57 -7.96 -18.58 -52.25
C ALA A 57 -8.76 -19.89 -52.02
N PRO A 58 -8.11 -20.98 -51.57
CA PRO A 58 -8.79 -22.10 -50.91
C PRO A 58 -9.30 -21.70 -49.51
N ALA A 59 -10.05 -22.59 -48.86
CA ALA A 59 -10.58 -22.38 -47.51
C ALA A 59 -9.49 -22.02 -46.48
N GLU A 60 -9.86 -21.20 -45.50
CA GLU A 60 -8.96 -20.43 -44.63
C GLU A 60 -7.96 -21.29 -43.86
N SER A 61 -6.67 -21.04 -44.08
CA SER A 61 -5.58 -21.58 -43.28
C SER A 61 -5.31 -20.68 -42.07
N SER A 62 -5.14 -21.29 -40.89
CA SER A 62 -4.69 -20.64 -39.65
C SER A 62 -3.60 -19.58 -39.86
N LYS A 63 -3.73 -18.43 -39.19
CA LYS A 63 -2.69 -17.38 -39.20
C LYS A 63 -1.50 -17.70 -38.31
N PHE A 64 -1.64 -18.68 -37.42
CA PHE A 64 -0.53 -19.28 -36.68
C PHE A 64 0.03 -20.47 -37.47
N ILE A 65 1.32 -20.43 -37.78
CA ILE A 65 2.07 -21.45 -38.51
C ILE A 65 2.90 -22.24 -37.50
N ILE A 66 2.58 -23.52 -37.32
CA ILE A 66 3.12 -24.34 -36.23
C ILE A 66 4.20 -25.29 -36.77
N ASP A 67 5.41 -25.19 -36.24
CA ASP A 67 6.44 -26.24 -36.32
C ASP A 67 6.37 -27.09 -35.04
N TYR A 68 5.67 -28.23 -35.12
CA TYR A 68 5.45 -29.11 -33.98
C TYR A 68 6.43 -30.29 -33.95
N LYS A 69 7.15 -30.42 -32.83
CA LYS A 69 8.12 -31.49 -32.57
C LYS A 69 7.64 -32.35 -31.39
N CYS A 70 7.43 -33.64 -31.60
CA CYS A 70 7.20 -34.56 -30.48
C CYS A 70 8.48 -35.33 -30.16
N GLU A 71 9.02 -35.14 -28.96
CA GLU A 71 10.24 -35.78 -28.49
C GLU A 71 9.96 -37.05 -27.65
N ILE A 72 8.68 -37.31 -27.34
CA ILE A 72 8.21 -38.50 -26.63
C ILE A 72 8.08 -39.67 -27.61
N GLN A 73 9.22 -40.24 -28.00
CA GLN A 73 9.32 -41.27 -29.03
C GLN A 73 8.44 -42.51 -28.76
N THR A 74 8.12 -42.78 -27.49
CA THR A 74 7.35 -43.95 -27.02
C THR A 74 5.83 -43.79 -27.13
N ASN A 75 5.27 -42.59 -27.35
CA ASN A 75 3.82 -42.36 -27.30
C ASN A 75 3.30 -41.46 -28.45
N GLN A 76 3.28 -42.02 -29.66
CA GLN A 76 2.84 -41.33 -30.89
C GLN A 76 1.35 -40.91 -30.86
N ASP A 77 0.50 -41.59 -30.09
CA ASP A 77 -0.92 -41.22 -29.95
C ASP A 77 -1.08 -39.92 -29.14
N LEU A 78 -0.38 -39.82 -28.01
CA LEU A 78 -0.27 -38.57 -27.24
C LEU A 78 0.29 -37.44 -28.10
N CYS A 79 1.34 -37.70 -28.89
CA CYS A 79 1.90 -36.71 -29.82
C CYS A 79 0.82 -36.14 -30.77
N ALA A 80 -0.04 -37.00 -31.34
CA ALA A 80 -1.08 -36.60 -32.27
C ALA A 80 -2.24 -35.84 -31.60
N ARG A 81 -2.63 -36.23 -30.38
CA ARG A 81 -3.65 -35.53 -29.58
C ARG A 81 -3.17 -34.16 -29.11
N ALA A 82 -1.93 -34.05 -28.64
CA ALA A 82 -1.30 -32.77 -28.31
C ALA A 82 -1.23 -31.84 -29.54
N GLN A 83 -0.78 -32.34 -30.70
CA GLN A 83 -0.75 -31.55 -31.94
C GLN A 83 -2.14 -31.02 -32.32
N ARG A 84 -3.18 -31.87 -32.26
CA ARG A 84 -4.57 -31.46 -32.53
C ARG A 84 -5.08 -30.40 -31.56
N SER A 85 -4.72 -30.53 -30.28
CA SER A 85 -5.09 -29.56 -29.24
C SER A 85 -4.47 -28.19 -29.52
N ILE A 86 -3.19 -28.14 -29.90
CA ILE A 86 -2.48 -26.90 -30.25
C ILE A 86 -3.08 -26.30 -31.54
N GLN A 87 -3.38 -27.13 -32.55
CA GLN A 87 -4.06 -26.71 -33.78
C GLN A 87 -5.41 -26.01 -33.45
N LYS A 88 -6.21 -26.58 -32.53
CA LYS A 88 -7.49 -26.02 -32.09
C LYS A 88 -7.33 -24.68 -31.37
N VAL A 89 -6.27 -24.52 -30.57
CA VAL A 89 -5.91 -23.22 -29.95
C VAL A 89 -5.56 -22.17 -31.01
N CYS A 90 -4.80 -22.53 -32.03
CA CYS A 90 -4.47 -21.64 -33.14
C CYS A 90 -5.68 -21.24 -34.00
N GLU A 91 -6.66 -22.13 -34.14
CA GLU A 91 -7.97 -21.80 -34.74
C GLU A 91 -8.71 -20.75 -33.88
N ILE A 92 -8.86 -20.98 -32.57
CA ILE A 92 -9.49 -20.02 -31.64
C ILE A 92 -8.81 -18.65 -31.68
N LEU A 93 -7.49 -18.59 -31.68
CA LEU A 93 -6.75 -17.31 -31.79
C LEU A 93 -6.97 -16.64 -33.15
N THR A 94 -7.01 -17.41 -34.25
CA THR A 94 -7.30 -16.89 -35.59
C THR A 94 -8.74 -16.38 -35.72
N GLU A 95 -9.70 -17.00 -35.04
CA GLU A 95 -11.11 -16.58 -35.02
C GLU A 95 -11.34 -15.25 -34.26
N ASN A 96 -10.45 -14.88 -33.33
CA ASN A 96 -10.57 -13.67 -32.51
C ASN A 96 -9.63 -12.52 -32.96
N LEU A 97 -8.50 -12.83 -33.61
CA LEU A 97 -7.46 -11.87 -34.00
C LEU A 97 -7.39 -11.69 -35.51
N SER A 98 -7.56 -10.45 -35.98
CA SER A 98 -7.51 -10.05 -37.40
C SER A 98 -6.07 -9.82 -37.89
N LEU A 99 -5.19 -10.81 -37.68
CA LEU A 99 -3.73 -10.68 -37.87
C LEU A 99 -3.32 -10.27 -39.30
N ARG A 100 -2.52 -9.20 -39.40
CA ARG A 100 -1.96 -8.68 -40.67
C ARG A 100 -0.85 -9.59 -41.22
N LYS A 101 -0.05 -10.21 -40.34
CA LYS A 101 1.03 -11.16 -40.68
C LYS A 101 0.88 -12.45 -39.88
N ASN A 102 1.28 -13.56 -40.50
CA ASN A 102 1.30 -14.87 -39.84
C ASN A 102 2.27 -14.88 -38.64
N ILE A 103 1.95 -15.64 -37.59
CA ILE A 103 2.79 -15.85 -36.41
C ILE A 103 3.35 -17.28 -36.44
N ASN A 104 4.68 -17.42 -36.40
CA ASN A 104 5.38 -18.68 -36.48
C ASN A 104 5.66 -19.20 -35.06
N VAL A 105 5.23 -20.43 -34.77
CA VAL A 105 5.28 -21.05 -33.45
C VAL A 105 6.10 -22.33 -33.52
N ASP A 106 7.25 -22.36 -32.85
CA ASP A 106 8.08 -23.55 -32.64
C ASP A 106 7.65 -24.19 -31.32
N VAL A 107 7.03 -25.37 -31.37
CA VAL A 107 6.43 -26.01 -30.18
C VAL A 107 6.86 -27.47 -30.04
N SER A 108 7.38 -27.80 -28.87
CA SER A 108 7.83 -29.14 -28.52
C SER A 108 6.96 -29.79 -27.44
N LEU A 109 6.69 -31.08 -27.58
CA LEU A 109 6.17 -31.94 -26.51
C LEU A 109 7.30 -32.88 -26.06
N LYS A 110 7.77 -32.71 -24.83
CA LYS A 110 8.85 -33.52 -24.24
C LYS A 110 8.53 -33.93 -22.81
N ASP A 111 9.30 -34.86 -22.27
CA ASP A 111 9.21 -35.24 -20.85
C ASP A 111 9.97 -34.20 -20.03
N LEU A 112 9.26 -33.46 -19.17
CA LEU A 112 9.85 -32.50 -18.22
C LEU A 112 9.89 -33.05 -16.79
N CYS A 113 9.52 -34.32 -16.58
CA CYS A 113 9.51 -34.91 -15.25
C CYS A 113 10.94 -35.24 -14.76
N PRO A 114 11.22 -35.07 -13.46
CA PRO A 114 12.45 -35.58 -12.86
C PRO A 114 12.60 -37.09 -13.08
N THR A 115 13.83 -37.55 -13.28
CA THR A 115 14.15 -38.99 -13.43
C THR A 115 14.12 -39.76 -12.10
N ASP A 116 14.03 -39.05 -10.96
CA ASP A 116 13.82 -39.64 -9.64
C ASP A 116 12.32 -39.84 -9.36
N ALA A 117 11.91 -41.10 -9.16
CA ALA A 117 10.55 -41.48 -8.86
C ALA A 117 10.00 -40.95 -7.51
N GLN A 118 10.83 -40.32 -6.68
CA GLN A 118 10.40 -39.69 -5.42
C GLN A 118 9.97 -38.23 -5.59
N GLN A 119 10.26 -37.58 -6.72
CA GLN A 119 9.93 -36.18 -6.96
C GLN A 119 8.64 -36.06 -7.80
N SER A 120 7.65 -35.30 -7.31
CA SER A 120 6.38 -35.10 -8.01
C SER A 120 6.57 -34.28 -9.29
N CYS A 121 6.10 -34.80 -10.42
CA CYS A 121 6.15 -34.08 -11.69
C CYS A 121 5.03 -33.02 -11.76
N ASN A 122 5.36 -31.79 -11.37
CA ASN A 122 4.40 -30.68 -11.32
C ASN A 122 4.55 -29.70 -12.48
N GLU A 123 5.61 -29.82 -13.29
CA GLU A 123 5.81 -28.99 -14.47
C GLU A 123 4.79 -29.33 -15.56
N LEU A 124 4.17 -28.32 -16.17
CA LEU A 124 3.19 -28.45 -17.25
C LEU A 124 3.74 -27.91 -18.58
N GLY A 125 4.72 -27.01 -18.52
CA GLY A 125 5.32 -26.33 -19.65
C GLY A 125 4.99 -24.83 -19.74
N GLY A 126 5.58 -24.20 -20.74
CA GLY A 126 5.54 -22.76 -20.96
C GLY A 126 5.62 -22.39 -22.44
N ALA A 127 5.39 -21.11 -22.72
CA ALA A 127 5.66 -20.51 -24.00
C ALA A 127 6.17 -19.09 -23.79
N GLU A 128 7.07 -18.66 -24.67
CA GLU A 128 7.74 -17.37 -24.61
C GLU A 128 7.86 -16.77 -26.01
N PHE A 129 7.92 -15.44 -26.13
CA PHE A 129 8.28 -14.79 -27.38
C PHE A 129 9.72 -15.18 -27.78
N ALA A 130 9.92 -15.57 -29.03
CA ALA A 130 11.22 -16.02 -29.53
C ALA A 130 12.21 -14.87 -29.76
N ARG A 131 11.70 -13.66 -30.03
CA ARG A 131 12.48 -12.44 -30.25
C ARG A 131 11.74 -11.20 -29.76
N THR A 132 12.45 -10.28 -29.13
CA THR A 132 12.02 -8.89 -28.91
C THR A 132 12.84 -7.91 -29.75
N MET A 133 12.29 -6.73 -30.01
CA MET A 133 12.97 -5.59 -30.61
C MET A 133 12.76 -4.34 -29.76
N GLU A 134 13.82 -3.57 -29.54
CA GLU A 134 13.74 -2.25 -28.92
C GLU A 134 13.11 -1.23 -29.87
N LEU A 135 12.06 -0.55 -29.42
CA LEU A 135 11.36 0.51 -30.16
C LEU A 135 11.21 1.75 -29.26
N LEU A 136 11.32 2.93 -29.88
CA LEU A 136 10.94 4.19 -29.25
C LEU A 136 9.42 4.34 -29.32
N ASP A 137 8.81 4.46 -28.14
CA ASP A 137 7.37 4.53 -27.95
C ASP A 137 6.86 5.99 -28.03
N ASP A 138 5.55 6.21 -27.94
CA ASP A 138 4.93 7.54 -28.09
C ASP A 138 5.21 8.52 -26.92
N ASP A 139 5.78 8.03 -25.83
CA ASP A 139 6.18 8.74 -24.62
C ASP A 139 7.71 8.94 -24.52
N ASP A 140 8.42 8.83 -25.65
CA ASP A 140 9.88 8.96 -25.80
C ASP A 140 10.70 7.94 -24.98
N ILE A 141 10.10 6.82 -24.57
CA ILE A 141 10.75 5.74 -23.82
C ILE A 141 11.03 4.54 -24.74
N ILE A 142 12.19 3.90 -24.55
CA ILE A 142 12.57 2.71 -25.32
C ILE A 142 12.06 1.46 -24.59
N ARG A 143 11.22 0.66 -25.25
CA ARG A 143 10.68 -0.60 -24.71
C ARG A 143 10.94 -1.77 -25.65
N GLU A 144 11.06 -2.97 -25.08
CA GLU A 144 11.12 -4.22 -25.84
C GLU A 144 9.71 -4.67 -26.26
N TYR A 145 9.51 -4.82 -27.57
CA TYR A 145 8.27 -5.33 -28.16
C TYR A 145 8.52 -6.73 -28.77
N PRO A 146 7.68 -7.76 -28.48
CA PRO A 146 7.76 -9.05 -29.15
C PRO A 146 7.59 -8.93 -30.67
N THR A 147 8.38 -9.64 -31.47
CA THR A 147 8.25 -9.58 -32.95
C THR A 147 6.91 -10.11 -33.44
N ALA A 148 6.27 -10.99 -32.67
CA ALA A 148 4.89 -11.44 -32.86
C ALA A 148 3.89 -10.28 -32.96
N LEU A 149 4.14 -9.21 -32.19
CA LEU A 149 3.34 -7.99 -32.09
C LEU A 149 3.80 -6.94 -33.11
N VAL A 150 5.11 -6.61 -33.18
CA VAL A 150 5.60 -5.52 -34.03
C VAL A 150 5.20 -5.67 -35.49
N LYS A 151 5.23 -6.90 -36.03
CA LYS A 151 4.87 -7.14 -37.43
C LYS A 151 3.37 -7.00 -37.74
N GLN A 152 2.53 -6.76 -36.73
CA GLN A 152 1.12 -6.42 -36.90
C GLN A 152 0.90 -4.90 -37.01
N PHE A 153 1.91 -4.09 -36.67
CA PHE A 153 1.90 -2.63 -36.84
C PHE A 153 2.04 -2.27 -38.33
N ASP A 154 1.52 -1.09 -38.70
CA ASP A 154 1.65 -0.54 -40.05
C ASP A 154 2.88 0.38 -40.12
N CYS A 155 4.05 -0.23 -40.29
CA CYS A 155 5.35 0.45 -40.29
C CYS A 155 5.85 0.76 -41.71
N ASP A 156 6.30 1.99 -41.94
CA ASP A 156 6.97 2.40 -43.20
C ASP A 156 8.28 1.61 -43.45
N GLN A 157 8.94 1.15 -42.38
CA GLN A 157 10.18 0.38 -42.42
C GLN A 157 9.91 -1.12 -42.15
N HIS A 158 10.56 -1.97 -42.94
CA HIS A 158 10.44 -3.43 -42.85
C HIS A 158 11.69 -4.03 -42.19
N TYR A 159 11.51 -4.87 -41.18
CA TYR A 159 12.59 -5.49 -40.41
C TYR A 159 12.70 -7.00 -40.67
N GLU A 160 13.90 -7.55 -40.53
CA GLU A 160 14.18 -8.99 -40.50
C GLU A 160 13.74 -9.59 -39.16
N PHE A 161 12.45 -9.86 -39.02
CA PHE A 161 11.91 -10.71 -37.96
C PHE A 161 12.43 -12.14 -38.14
N GLY A 162 12.80 -12.81 -37.04
CA GLY A 162 13.35 -14.18 -37.11
C GLY A 162 12.33 -15.21 -37.60
N ASP A 163 12.79 -16.40 -37.98
CA ASP A 163 11.92 -17.46 -38.52
C ASP A 163 10.84 -17.96 -37.52
N VAL A 164 11.01 -17.68 -36.23
CA VAL A 164 10.13 -18.07 -35.12
C VAL A 164 9.76 -16.83 -34.32
N ASP A 165 8.50 -16.71 -33.91
CA ASP A 165 8.01 -15.62 -33.06
C ASP A 165 7.63 -16.08 -31.65
N ILE A 166 7.21 -17.33 -31.48
CA ILE A 166 6.86 -17.94 -30.20
C ILE A 166 7.59 -19.28 -30.10
N ARG A 167 8.27 -19.52 -28.98
CA ARG A 167 8.78 -20.84 -28.58
C ARG A 167 7.88 -21.41 -27.51
N ALA A 168 7.53 -22.69 -27.60
CA ALA A 168 6.74 -23.37 -26.59
C ALA A 168 7.26 -24.77 -26.29
N VAL A 169 7.12 -25.16 -25.03
CA VAL A 169 7.56 -26.45 -24.50
C VAL A 169 6.47 -26.94 -23.56
N PHE A 170 5.87 -28.09 -23.84
CA PHE A 170 4.85 -28.69 -22.99
C PHE A 170 5.26 -30.06 -22.46
N ASN A 171 4.85 -30.36 -21.22
CA ASN A 171 5.16 -31.63 -20.59
C ASN A 171 4.21 -32.74 -21.06
N GLY A 172 4.72 -33.74 -21.76
CA GLY A 172 4.00 -34.98 -22.04
C GLY A 172 4.43 -36.18 -21.19
N GLY A 173 5.41 -36.03 -20.29
CA GLY A 173 5.70 -37.01 -19.24
C GLY A 173 4.56 -37.09 -18.21
N ASN A 174 3.91 -35.95 -17.95
CA ASN A 174 2.74 -35.83 -17.07
C ASN A 174 1.39 -35.95 -17.82
N ALA A 175 1.32 -36.82 -18.85
CA ALA A 175 0.14 -36.95 -19.71
C ALA A 175 -1.14 -37.43 -19.00
N THR A 176 -1.06 -37.89 -17.75
CA THR A 176 -2.21 -38.36 -16.95
C THR A 176 -2.97 -37.22 -16.27
N SER A 177 -2.31 -36.12 -15.92
CA SER A 177 -2.95 -34.91 -15.35
C SER A 177 -3.46 -33.93 -16.42
N LEU A 178 -3.26 -34.23 -17.70
CA LEU A 178 -3.68 -33.43 -18.83
C LEU A 178 -4.77 -34.15 -19.63
N TRP A 179 -5.75 -33.38 -20.09
CA TRP A 179 -6.79 -33.81 -21.02
C TRP A 179 -6.56 -33.16 -22.38
N PHE A 180 -6.61 -33.95 -23.45
CA PHE A 180 -6.29 -33.53 -24.81
C PHE A 180 -7.50 -33.62 -25.75
N GLU A 181 -7.48 -32.83 -26.83
CA GLU A 181 -8.52 -32.82 -27.86
C GLU A 181 -8.72 -34.21 -28.50
N GLY A 182 -9.90 -34.79 -28.27
CA GLY A 182 -10.26 -36.15 -28.70
C GLY A 182 -10.11 -37.23 -27.63
N ASP A 183 -9.78 -36.87 -26.39
CA ASP A 183 -9.85 -37.79 -25.25
C ASP A 183 -11.30 -38.15 -24.87
N PRO A 184 -11.50 -39.19 -24.04
CA PRO A 184 -12.76 -39.46 -23.35
C PRO A 184 -13.20 -38.29 -22.44
N GLN A 185 -14.19 -38.51 -21.58
CA GLN A 185 -14.59 -37.49 -20.59
C GLN A 185 -13.41 -37.09 -19.68
N ILE A 186 -13.25 -35.78 -19.47
CA ILE A 186 -12.24 -35.23 -18.55
C ILE A 186 -12.50 -35.67 -17.11
N THR A 187 -11.45 -36.07 -16.39
CA THR A 187 -11.54 -36.45 -14.98
C THR A 187 -11.31 -35.24 -14.06
N SER A 188 -11.79 -35.30 -12.82
CA SER A 188 -11.77 -34.19 -11.85
C SER A 188 -10.38 -33.63 -11.53
N ASP A 189 -9.35 -34.42 -11.77
CA ASP A 189 -7.92 -34.16 -11.55
C ASP A 189 -7.17 -33.72 -12.81
N GLN A 190 -7.79 -33.83 -14.00
CA GLN A 190 -7.19 -33.41 -15.26
C GLN A 190 -7.43 -31.92 -15.57
N ILE A 191 -6.41 -31.27 -16.16
CA ILE A 191 -6.49 -29.92 -16.72
C ILE A 191 -6.64 -30.02 -18.25
N ASP A 192 -7.55 -29.24 -18.84
CA ASP A 192 -7.66 -29.14 -20.30
C ASP A 192 -6.38 -28.51 -20.90
N PHE A 193 -5.66 -29.29 -21.70
CA PHE A 193 -4.41 -28.90 -22.32
C PHE A 193 -4.57 -27.69 -23.25
N ARG A 194 -5.74 -27.53 -23.92
CA ARG A 194 -6.01 -26.37 -24.78
C ARG A 194 -6.06 -25.08 -23.97
N ARG A 195 -6.62 -25.12 -22.75
CA ARG A 195 -6.66 -23.95 -21.85
C ARG A 195 -5.26 -23.55 -21.39
N LEU A 196 -4.40 -24.54 -21.06
CA LEU A 196 -2.99 -24.31 -20.75
C LEU A 196 -2.24 -23.67 -21.94
N VAL A 197 -2.35 -24.27 -23.12
CA VAL A 197 -1.64 -23.79 -24.33
C VAL A 197 -2.12 -22.39 -24.73
N LEU A 198 -3.43 -22.14 -24.73
CA LEU A 198 -4.02 -20.83 -25.07
C LEU A 198 -3.51 -19.74 -24.11
N LYS A 199 -3.52 -20.01 -22.80
CA LYS A 199 -2.97 -19.11 -21.77
C LYS A 199 -1.50 -18.79 -22.02
N LYS A 200 -0.65 -19.81 -22.20
CA LYS A 200 0.79 -19.62 -22.43
C LYS A 200 1.07 -18.90 -23.76
N PHE A 201 0.29 -19.14 -24.81
CA PHE A 201 0.41 -18.41 -26.08
C PHE A 201 0.03 -16.93 -25.93
N ILE A 202 -0.98 -16.60 -25.12
CA ILE A 202 -1.33 -15.20 -24.82
C ILE A 202 -0.18 -14.47 -24.10
N ASN A 203 0.48 -15.10 -23.12
CA ASN A 203 1.69 -14.54 -22.51
C ASN A 203 2.77 -14.26 -23.57
N ALA A 204 3.03 -15.22 -24.45
CA ALA A 204 4.03 -15.11 -25.53
C ALA A 204 3.66 -14.13 -26.65
N LEU A 205 2.41 -13.67 -26.74
CA LEU A 205 2.01 -12.53 -27.57
C LEU A 205 2.39 -11.17 -26.92
N GLY A 206 2.94 -11.17 -25.70
CA GLY A 206 3.35 -9.97 -24.99
C GLY A 206 2.41 -9.55 -23.85
N VAL A 207 1.51 -10.42 -23.40
CA VAL A 207 0.76 -10.22 -22.14
C VAL A 207 1.66 -10.65 -20.97
N LYS A 208 2.73 -9.89 -20.76
CA LYS A 208 3.81 -10.24 -19.84
C LYS A 208 4.59 -9.01 -19.40
N THR A 209 4.72 -8.82 -18.07
CA THR A 209 5.56 -7.79 -17.45
C THR A 209 7.04 -8.15 -17.55
N SER A 210 7.91 -7.14 -17.63
CA SER A 210 9.33 -7.34 -17.45
C SER A 210 9.76 -7.36 -15.97
N TRP A 211 8.87 -6.97 -15.06
CA TRP A 211 9.12 -6.95 -13.62
C TRP A 211 9.12 -8.36 -13.01
N ILE A 212 10.31 -8.87 -12.71
CA ILE A 212 10.48 -10.23 -12.18
C ILE A 212 11.45 -10.28 -10.99
N GLU A 213 11.34 -11.36 -10.20
CA GLU A 213 12.37 -11.73 -9.23
C GLU A 213 13.52 -12.34 -10.02
N GLN A 214 14.56 -11.54 -10.27
CA GLN A 214 15.75 -11.95 -11.03
C GLN A 214 16.62 -12.90 -10.18
N PRO A 215 17.11 -14.04 -10.72
CA PRO A 215 17.92 -14.99 -9.94
C PRO A 215 19.18 -14.42 -9.29
N ILE A 216 19.72 -13.32 -9.81
CA ILE A 216 20.87 -12.64 -9.19
C ILE A 216 20.52 -11.98 -7.85
N PHE A 217 19.23 -11.73 -7.58
CA PHE A 217 18.74 -11.07 -6.37
C PHE A 217 18.12 -12.05 -5.35
N ASP A 218 18.16 -13.37 -5.57
CA ASP A 218 17.63 -14.42 -4.65
C ASP A 218 18.11 -14.32 -3.19
N LYS A 219 19.20 -13.60 -2.94
CA LYS A 219 19.80 -13.37 -1.60
C LYS A 219 19.54 -11.98 -1.03
N VAL A 220 18.87 -11.10 -1.78
CA VAL A 220 18.51 -9.74 -1.35
C VAL A 220 17.27 -9.81 -0.48
N SER A 221 17.31 -9.15 0.67
CA SER A 221 16.18 -9.09 1.61
C SER A 221 16.00 -7.64 2.09
N PRO A 222 14.78 -7.07 2.10
CA PRO A 222 13.55 -7.59 1.50
C PRO A 222 13.68 -7.94 0.00
N THR A 223 12.82 -8.84 -0.49
CA THR A 223 12.72 -9.20 -1.91
C THR A 223 12.56 -7.95 -2.78
N ILE A 224 13.18 -7.96 -3.96
CA ILE A 224 13.09 -6.88 -4.94
C ILE A 224 12.64 -7.43 -6.29
N LEU A 225 11.83 -6.64 -7.01
CA LEU A 225 11.51 -6.88 -8.41
C LEU A 225 12.13 -5.78 -9.25
N THR A 226 12.76 -6.15 -10.36
CA THR A 226 13.28 -5.18 -11.33
C THR A 226 12.67 -5.46 -12.71
N PRO A 227 12.60 -4.47 -13.61
CA PRO A 227 12.37 -4.74 -15.02
C PRO A 227 13.46 -5.69 -15.56
N GLN A 228 13.26 -6.24 -16.75
CA GLN A 228 14.15 -7.27 -17.27
C GLN A 228 15.58 -6.74 -17.42
N LEU A 229 16.52 -7.39 -16.72
CA LEU A 229 17.89 -6.92 -16.63
C LEU A 229 18.71 -7.35 -17.86
N THR A 230 19.52 -6.45 -18.40
CA THR A 230 20.52 -6.78 -19.43
C THR A 230 21.93 -6.64 -18.84
N LEU A 231 22.64 -7.76 -18.67
CA LEU A 231 24.07 -7.79 -18.35
C LEU A 231 24.87 -8.36 -19.53
N SER A 232 26.05 -7.82 -19.79
CA SER A 232 27.01 -8.41 -20.73
C SER A 232 28.39 -8.50 -20.10
N GLN A 233 29.05 -9.65 -20.25
CA GLN A 233 30.42 -9.84 -19.80
C GLN A 233 31.38 -9.60 -20.99
N GLU A 234 32.30 -8.65 -20.86
CA GLU A 234 33.34 -8.49 -21.89
C GLU A 234 34.41 -9.58 -21.76
N ASN A 235 35.05 -9.93 -22.88
CA ASN A 235 36.19 -10.86 -22.94
C ASN A 235 37.44 -10.23 -22.28
N GLY A 236 37.40 -10.10 -20.95
CA GLY A 236 38.39 -9.41 -20.13
C GLY A 236 38.16 -9.57 -18.62
N GLY A 237 36.91 -9.84 -18.19
CA GLY A 237 36.56 -10.16 -16.80
C GLY A 237 35.51 -9.24 -16.18
N ASP A 238 35.38 -8.02 -16.69
CA ASP A 238 34.45 -7.01 -16.18
C ASP A 238 33.01 -7.26 -16.67
N PHE A 239 32.03 -6.92 -15.82
CA PHE A 239 30.60 -6.96 -16.10
C PHE A 239 30.11 -5.55 -16.49
N GLU A 240 29.42 -5.47 -17.62
CA GLU A 240 28.79 -4.25 -18.11
C GLU A 240 27.26 -4.35 -17.97
N PHE A 241 26.66 -3.35 -17.33
CA PHE A 241 25.21 -3.19 -17.23
C PHE A 241 24.70 -2.45 -18.47
N LYS A 242 23.66 -2.99 -19.12
CA LYS A 242 23.09 -2.46 -20.38
C LYS A 242 21.68 -1.85 -20.21
N GLY A 243 21.28 -1.55 -18.97
CA GLY A 243 19.96 -1.02 -18.65
C GLY A 243 19.01 -2.07 -18.08
N PHE A 244 18.00 -1.57 -17.37
CA PHE A 244 16.74 -2.27 -17.16
C PHE A 244 15.89 -2.07 -18.43
N LYS A 245 15.09 -3.08 -18.80
CA LYS A 245 14.29 -3.05 -20.03
C LYS A 245 12.83 -3.31 -19.70
N GLU A 246 11.98 -2.33 -19.97
CA GLU A 246 10.52 -2.48 -19.93
C GLU A 246 10.03 -3.21 -21.17
N TYR A 247 9.01 -4.05 -21.01
CA TYR A 247 8.23 -4.61 -22.11
C TYR A 247 7.08 -3.67 -22.47
N ALA A 248 6.57 -3.78 -23.70
CA ALA A 248 5.39 -3.02 -24.17
C ALA A 248 4.17 -3.11 -23.23
N TYR A 249 4.05 -4.21 -22.47
CA TYR A 249 3.01 -4.43 -21.47
C TYR A 249 3.10 -3.48 -20.28
N ASP A 250 4.32 -3.18 -19.81
CA ASP A 250 4.57 -2.44 -18.57
C ASP A 250 4.08 -0.99 -18.63
N LYS A 251 4.11 -0.40 -19.83
CA LYS A 251 3.57 0.94 -20.13
C LYS A 251 2.15 1.14 -19.59
N TYR A 252 1.32 0.10 -19.68
CA TYR A 252 -0.09 0.13 -19.34
C TYR A 252 -0.39 -0.41 -17.94
N ILE A 253 0.62 -0.91 -17.20
CA ILE A 253 0.44 -1.28 -15.80
C ILE A 253 0.46 -0.02 -14.93
N ILE A 254 -0.52 0.07 -14.04
CA ILE A 254 -0.73 1.17 -13.11
C ILE A 254 -0.85 0.67 -11.67
N PHE A 255 -0.40 1.51 -10.74
CA PHE A 255 -0.79 1.41 -9.33
C PHE A 255 -2.28 1.77 -9.21
N ARG A 256 -3.03 0.97 -8.44
CA ARG A 256 -4.43 1.23 -8.11
C ARG A 256 -4.52 1.86 -6.72
N GLY A 257 -5.28 2.94 -6.60
CA GLY A 257 -5.38 3.77 -5.40
C GLY A 257 -6.15 5.06 -5.72
N LYS A 258 -5.95 6.12 -4.93
CA LYS A 258 -6.62 7.42 -5.13
C LYS A 258 -6.23 8.15 -6.43
N GLU A 259 -5.10 7.80 -7.02
CA GLU A 259 -4.62 8.31 -8.31
C GLU A 259 -4.05 7.16 -9.15
N LEU A 260 -4.32 7.14 -10.46
CA LEU A 260 -3.80 6.13 -11.38
C LEU A 260 -2.39 6.54 -11.86
N GLN A 261 -1.35 5.96 -11.26
CA GLN A 261 0.05 6.22 -11.62
C GLN A 261 0.64 5.02 -12.40
N SER A 262 1.35 5.26 -13.50
CA SER A 262 2.07 4.21 -14.24
C SER A 262 3.23 3.63 -13.41
N ILE A 263 3.53 2.33 -13.58
CA ILE A 263 4.74 1.74 -12.98
C ILE A 263 6.03 2.20 -13.64
N HIS A 264 5.96 2.87 -14.80
CA HIS A 264 7.13 3.43 -15.48
C HIS A 264 7.93 4.41 -14.61
N ASP A 265 7.27 5.17 -13.72
CA ASP A 265 7.98 6.06 -12.80
C ASP A 265 8.97 5.31 -11.88
N ALA A 266 8.67 4.05 -11.54
CA ALA A 266 9.59 3.18 -10.81
C ALA A 266 10.75 2.71 -11.70
N ALA A 267 10.50 2.33 -12.95
CA ALA A 267 11.54 1.94 -13.91
C ALA A 267 12.50 3.11 -14.22
N LYS A 268 11.96 4.29 -14.49
CA LYS A 268 12.71 5.52 -14.76
C LYS A 268 13.68 5.90 -13.64
N SER A 269 13.32 5.66 -12.38
CA SER A 269 14.21 5.88 -11.25
C SER A 269 15.46 4.99 -11.32
N LEU A 270 15.30 3.75 -11.80
CA LEU A 270 16.37 2.76 -11.96
C LEU A 270 17.33 3.10 -13.10
N ASP A 271 16.84 3.70 -14.18
CA ASP A 271 17.73 4.19 -15.25
C ASP A 271 18.69 5.28 -14.75
N GLU A 272 18.32 6.00 -13.67
CA GLU A 272 19.22 6.98 -13.04
C GLU A 272 20.38 6.35 -12.25
N PHE A 273 20.26 5.09 -11.85
CA PHE A 273 21.29 4.37 -11.08
C PHE A 273 22.62 4.26 -11.85
N VAL A 274 22.58 4.27 -13.18
CA VAL A 274 23.76 4.04 -14.05
C VAL A 274 23.89 5.10 -15.15
N LYS A 275 23.51 6.36 -14.86
CA LYS A 275 23.53 7.48 -15.82
C LYS A 275 24.91 7.98 -16.27
N GLU A 276 26.02 7.34 -15.84
CA GLU A 276 27.32 7.50 -16.50
C GLU A 276 27.62 6.30 -17.42
N PRO A 277 27.90 6.51 -18.72
CA PRO A 277 27.97 5.44 -19.73
C PRO A 277 29.21 4.52 -19.65
N ASP A 278 29.97 4.55 -18.56
CA ASP A 278 31.22 3.79 -18.34
C ASP A 278 31.26 3.02 -17.00
N VAL A 279 30.12 2.87 -16.29
CA VAL A 279 30.07 2.10 -15.03
C VAL A 279 30.19 0.60 -15.29
N LYS A 280 31.43 0.10 -15.26
CA LYS A 280 31.73 -1.32 -15.20
C LYS A 280 31.74 -1.81 -13.76
N PHE A 281 31.11 -2.95 -13.53
CA PHE A 281 31.14 -3.67 -12.26
C PHE A 281 32.15 -4.81 -12.38
N LYS A 282 32.92 -5.09 -11.34
CA LYS A 282 33.90 -6.19 -11.34
C LYS A 282 33.23 -7.56 -11.42
N ASP A 283 32.06 -7.70 -10.80
CA ASP A 283 31.27 -8.93 -10.73
C ASP A 283 29.79 -8.62 -10.40
N GLN A 284 28.94 -9.64 -10.49
CA GLN A 284 27.52 -9.53 -10.12
C GLN A 284 27.34 -9.13 -8.65
N GLU A 285 28.21 -9.59 -7.75
CA GLU A 285 28.12 -9.24 -6.31
C GLU A 285 28.35 -7.75 -6.09
N GLU A 286 29.28 -7.12 -6.81
CA GLU A 286 29.46 -5.67 -6.78
C GLU A 286 28.24 -4.93 -7.32
N PHE A 287 27.67 -5.34 -8.45
CA PHE A 287 26.44 -4.73 -9.00
C PHE A 287 25.29 -4.77 -7.99
N ILE A 288 25.02 -5.93 -7.39
CA ILE A 288 24.00 -6.11 -6.35
C ILE A 288 24.32 -5.22 -5.14
N ALA A 289 25.57 -5.22 -4.67
CA ALA A 289 25.99 -4.45 -3.49
C ALA A 289 25.99 -2.94 -3.71
N GLN A 290 26.04 -2.45 -4.95
CA GLN A 290 25.84 -1.04 -5.28
C GLN A 290 24.35 -0.70 -5.41
N LEU A 291 23.53 -1.55 -6.05
CA LEU A 291 22.08 -1.33 -6.17
C LEU A 291 21.39 -1.34 -4.80
N VAL A 292 21.75 -2.27 -3.90
CA VAL A 292 21.21 -2.34 -2.53
C VAL A 292 21.57 -1.12 -1.68
N LYS A 293 22.59 -0.35 -2.06
CA LYS A 293 23.00 0.89 -1.37
C LYS A 293 22.50 2.16 -2.05
N SER A 294 21.87 2.07 -3.22
CA SER A 294 21.40 3.23 -3.96
C SER A 294 19.98 3.62 -3.53
N PRO A 295 19.57 4.90 -3.69
CA PRO A 295 18.19 5.32 -3.45
C PRO A 295 17.16 4.54 -4.27
N GLN A 296 17.57 4.01 -5.43
CA GLN A 296 16.71 3.23 -6.32
C GLN A 296 16.24 1.89 -5.74
N ILE A 297 16.87 1.39 -4.65
CA ILE A 297 16.43 0.16 -3.98
C ILE A 297 14.97 0.25 -3.50
N GLU A 298 14.52 1.46 -3.16
CA GLU A 298 13.16 1.72 -2.65
C GLU A 298 12.10 1.49 -3.72
N ALA A 299 12.38 1.82 -4.99
CA ALA A 299 11.46 1.61 -6.11
C ALA A 299 11.22 0.12 -6.37
N VAL A 300 12.28 -0.69 -6.36
CA VAL A 300 12.24 -2.14 -6.61
C VAL A 300 11.68 -2.93 -5.42
N GLN A 301 11.88 -2.44 -4.19
CA GLN A 301 11.21 -2.94 -2.99
C GLN A 301 9.72 -2.58 -2.95
N ARG A 302 9.36 -1.34 -3.31
CA ARG A 302 7.94 -0.93 -3.46
C ARG A 302 7.25 -1.82 -4.48
N MET A 303 7.90 -2.08 -5.62
CA MET A 303 7.32 -2.92 -6.67
C MET A 303 7.12 -4.38 -6.22
N ALA A 304 8.09 -4.94 -5.50
CA ALA A 304 7.97 -6.26 -4.86
C ALA A 304 6.88 -6.32 -3.78
N ASN A 305 6.62 -5.21 -3.07
CA ASN A 305 5.55 -5.18 -2.07
C ASN A 305 4.17 -5.10 -2.72
N VAL A 306 3.94 -4.22 -3.70
CA VAL A 306 2.60 -4.13 -4.33
C VAL A 306 2.27 -5.38 -5.13
N SER A 307 3.25 -6.04 -5.76
CA SER A 307 2.99 -7.24 -6.57
C SER A 307 2.51 -8.47 -5.76
N VAL A 308 2.57 -8.40 -4.42
CA VAL A 308 2.14 -9.45 -3.47
C VAL A 308 1.04 -8.99 -2.51
N ASN A 309 0.42 -7.83 -2.77
CA ASN A 309 -0.75 -7.33 -2.05
C ASN A 309 -1.96 -7.21 -3.00
N PRO A 310 -3.09 -7.91 -2.73
CA PRO A 310 -4.24 -7.94 -3.63
C PRO A 310 -4.75 -6.56 -4.07
N PHE A 311 -5.21 -6.49 -5.32
CA PHE A 311 -5.89 -5.36 -5.93
C PHE A 311 -5.06 -4.07 -6.12
N THR A 312 -3.77 -4.04 -5.77
CA THR A 312 -2.93 -2.82 -5.85
C THR A 312 -2.40 -2.51 -7.25
N LEU A 313 -2.49 -3.45 -8.21
CA LEU A 313 -2.04 -3.26 -9.59
C LEU A 313 -3.16 -3.54 -10.57
N GLY A 314 -3.13 -2.82 -11.69
CA GLY A 314 -4.07 -2.97 -12.79
C GLY A 314 -3.41 -2.71 -14.12
N PHE A 315 -4.00 -3.24 -15.19
CA PHE A 315 -3.70 -2.86 -16.56
C PHE A 315 -4.76 -1.86 -17.03
N LEU A 316 -4.35 -0.71 -17.56
CA LEU A 316 -5.21 0.37 -18.03
C LEU A 316 -5.44 0.27 -19.55
N PRO A 317 -6.63 -0.17 -20.03
CA PRO A 317 -6.85 -0.31 -21.46
C PRO A 317 -6.95 1.05 -22.17
N ARG A 318 -6.57 1.08 -23.45
CA ARG A 318 -6.61 2.30 -24.28
C ARG A 318 -8.06 2.79 -24.40
N GLY A 319 -8.32 4.01 -23.94
CA GLY A 319 -9.65 4.61 -23.97
C GLY A 319 -10.54 4.28 -22.77
N ALA A 320 -9.98 3.73 -21.68
CA ALA A 320 -10.59 3.70 -20.36
C ALA A 320 -11.08 5.10 -19.94
N LYS A 321 -12.24 5.14 -19.25
CA LYS A 321 -12.93 6.38 -18.85
C LYS A 321 -13.16 6.48 -17.34
N SER A 322 -12.91 5.38 -16.62
CA SER A 322 -13.18 5.22 -15.19
C SER A 322 -12.33 4.09 -14.61
N ASP A 323 -12.20 4.03 -13.29
CA ASP A 323 -11.44 2.97 -12.59
C ASP A 323 -12.07 1.57 -12.81
N ASP A 324 -13.37 1.51 -13.11
CA ASP A 324 -14.09 0.29 -13.51
C ASP A 324 -13.60 -0.27 -14.86
N ASP A 325 -12.86 0.50 -15.65
CA ASP A 325 -12.25 0.03 -16.90
C ASP A 325 -10.89 -0.64 -16.70
N VAL A 326 -10.27 -0.46 -15.53
CA VAL A 326 -8.97 -1.05 -15.19
C VAL A 326 -9.12 -2.56 -14.98
N ILE A 327 -8.30 -3.33 -15.69
CA ILE A 327 -8.24 -4.78 -15.55
C ILE A 327 -7.38 -5.09 -14.32
N VAL A 328 -7.96 -5.70 -13.29
CA VAL A 328 -7.26 -5.92 -12.03
C VAL A 328 -6.30 -7.10 -12.14
N LEU A 329 -5.02 -6.87 -11.81
CA LEU A 329 -3.96 -7.84 -11.97
C LEU A 329 -3.77 -8.70 -10.72
N GLU A 330 -3.43 -9.96 -10.95
CA GLU A 330 -3.13 -10.94 -9.93
C GLU A 330 -1.95 -10.48 -9.07
N THR A 331 -2.25 -10.24 -7.80
CA THR A 331 -1.32 -9.70 -6.80
C THR A 331 -1.53 -10.37 -5.43
N SER A 332 -2.24 -11.50 -5.39
CA SER A 332 -2.56 -12.22 -4.14
C SER A 332 -1.51 -13.24 -3.69
N PHE A 333 -0.53 -13.56 -4.55
CA PHE A 333 0.53 -14.52 -4.23
C PHE A 333 1.65 -13.87 -3.42
N ASN A 334 1.93 -14.41 -2.24
CA ASN A 334 3.04 -14.02 -1.38
C ASN A 334 3.78 -15.29 -0.91
N PRO A 335 5.05 -15.55 -1.31
CA PRO A 335 5.92 -14.69 -2.13
C PRO A 335 5.42 -14.49 -3.57
N TYR A 336 6.02 -13.51 -4.26
CA TYR A 336 5.81 -13.25 -5.68
C TYR A 336 6.04 -14.52 -6.50
N GLN A 337 5.31 -14.66 -7.61
CA GLN A 337 5.47 -15.79 -8.52
C GLN A 337 5.69 -15.28 -9.93
N ASN A 338 6.93 -15.43 -10.42
CA ASN A 338 7.27 -15.21 -11.83
C ASN A 338 6.28 -15.97 -12.73
N ASP A 339 5.86 -15.34 -13.83
CA ASP A 339 4.82 -15.84 -14.76
C ASP A 339 3.38 -16.00 -14.23
N VAL A 340 3.14 -15.73 -12.94
CA VAL A 340 1.80 -15.78 -12.32
C VAL A 340 1.37 -14.39 -11.86
N SER A 341 2.10 -13.79 -10.94
CA SER A 341 1.83 -12.44 -10.44
C SER A 341 2.00 -11.41 -11.58
N MET A 342 1.18 -10.37 -11.59
CA MET A 342 1.11 -9.29 -12.60
C MET A 342 0.78 -9.70 -14.06
N ASN A 343 1.06 -10.94 -14.48
CA ASN A 343 0.78 -11.45 -15.85
C ASN A 343 -0.63 -12.02 -16.01
N ASN A 344 -1.36 -12.12 -14.91
CA ASN A 344 -2.67 -12.77 -14.85
C ASN A 344 -3.71 -11.81 -14.30
N PHE A 345 -4.97 -12.09 -14.59
CA PHE A 345 -6.10 -11.36 -14.01
C PHE A 345 -6.39 -11.90 -12.61
N ASP A 346 -6.85 -11.05 -11.69
CA ASP A 346 -7.16 -11.46 -10.32
C ASP A 346 -8.24 -12.57 -10.30
N ALA A 347 -7.89 -13.73 -9.74
CA ALA A 347 -8.78 -14.88 -9.76
C ALA A 347 -10.08 -14.67 -8.99
N SER A 348 -10.10 -13.82 -7.96
CA SER A 348 -11.30 -13.55 -7.16
C SER A 348 -12.33 -12.69 -7.90
N ILE A 349 -11.89 -11.93 -8.91
CA ILE A 349 -12.76 -11.08 -9.73
C ILE A 349 -13.20 -11.81 -11.01
N TYR A 350 -12.28 -12.47 -11.71
CA TYR A 350 -12.52 -12.89 -13.10
C TYR A 350 -12.77 -14.39 -13.31
N ALA A 351 -12.53 -15.27 -12.33
CA ALA A 351 -12.57 -16.73 -12.56
C ALA A 351 -13.96 -17.28 -12.95
N ASP A 352 -15.04 -16.63 -12.50
CA ASP A 352 -16.44 -16.98 -12.83
C ASP A 352 -17.06 -16.04 -13.89
N THR A 353 -16.22 -15.33 -14.66
CA THR A 353 -16.63 -14.35 -15.69
C THR A 353 -16.27 -14.80 -17.10
N GLU A 354 -16.61 -14.00 -18.12
CA GLU A 354 -16.15 -14.23 -19.51
C GLU A 354 -14.64 -14.06 -19.70
N ASP A 355 -13.93 -13.41 -18.76
CA ASP A 355 -12.49 -13.21 -18.78
C ASP A 355 -11.72 -14.27 -17.95
N PHE A 356 -12.32 -15.43 -17.70
CA PHE A 356 -11.76 -16.54 -16.88
C PHE A 356 -10.43 -17.14 -17.38
N LEU A 357 -10.05 -16.89 -18.63
CA LEU A 357 -8.90 -17.54 -19.27
C LEU A 357 -7.56 -17.09 -18.65
N MET A 358 -7.45 -15.81 -18.33
CA MET A 358 -6.21 -15.21 -17.83
C MET A 358 -6.08 -15.19 -16.32
N VAL A 359 -6.99 -15.83 -15.56
CA VAL A 359 -6.81 -15.98 -14.11
C VAL A 359 -5.69 -16.96 -13.77
N SER A 360 -5.00 -16.73 -12.66
CA SER A 360 -3.82 -17.50 -12.22
C SER A 360 -4.04 -19.02 -12.15
N THR A 361 -5.18 -19.46 -11.60
CA THR A 361 -5.50 -20.88 -11.40
C THR A 361 -6.13 -21.54 -12.64
N LEU A 362 -5.52 -22.63 -13.11
CA LEU A 362 -6.16 -23.54 -14.07
C LEU A 362 -7.13 -24.48 -13.34
N THR A 363 -8.40 -24.48 -13.74
CA THR A 363 -9.43 -25.35 -13.16
C THR A 363 -9.29 -26.77 -13.71
N SER A 364 -9.20 -27.78 -12.82
CA SER A 364 -9.27 -29.19 -13.21
C SER A 364 -10.73 -29.66 -13.35
N GLY A 365 -10.95 -30.77 -14.07
CA GLY A 365 -12.27 -31.40 -14.21
C GLY A 365 -13.27 -30.66 -15.10
N LYS A 366 -12.82 -29.70 -15.90
CA LYS A 366 -13.63 -28.96 -16.90
C LYS A 366 -12.87 -28.85 -18.20
N THR A 367 -13.56 -29.12 -19.32
CA THR A 367 -13.05 -28.73 -20.64
C THR A 367 -13.07 -27.20 -20.80
N LEU A 368 -12.43 -26.70 -21.86
CA LEU A 368 -12.51 -25.30 -22.26
C LEU A 368 -13.97 -24.87 -22.49
N GLU A 369 -14.78 -25.72 -23.14
CA GLU A 369 -16.20 -25.47 -23.38
C GLU A 369 -17.03 -25.49 -22.09
N ASP A 370 -16.75 -26.40 -21.15
CA ASP A 370 -17.37 -26.40 -19.80
C ASP A 370 -17.01 -25.13 -19.00
N SER A 371 -15.82 -24.59 -19.24
CA SER A 371 -15.34 -23.35 -18.61
C SER A 371 -15.98 -22.11 -19.25
N MET A 372 -16.17 -22.11 -20.56
CA MET A 372 -16.92 -21.07 -21.29
C MET A 372 -18.41 -21.07 -20.95
N GLY A 373 -19.03 -22.24 -20.77
CA GLY A 373 -20.43 -22.39 -20.38
C GLY A 373 -21.43 -21.75 -21.36
N LYS A 374 -21.74 -20.46 -21.16
CA LYS A 374 -22.64 -19.65 -22.02
C LYS A 374 -21.90 -18.64 -22.92
N PHE A 375 -20.60 -18.46 -22.72
CA PHE A 375 -19.80 -17.44 -23.41
C PHE A 375 -19.42 -17.92 -24.82
N LEU A 376 -19.38 -16.99 -25.78
CA LEU A 376 -19.17 -17.31 -27.21
C LEU A 376 -17.71 -17.56 -27.58
N SER A 377 -16.76 -17.05 -26.79
CA SER A 377 -15.32 -17.17 -26.98
C SER A 377 -14.66 -17.37 -25.61
N PRO A 378 -13.54 -18.10 -25.50
CA PRO A 378 -12.72 -18.10 -24.30
C PRO A 378 -11.89 -16.81 -24.14
N LEU A 379 -11.83 -15.95 -25.16
CA LEU A 379 -11.25 -14.62 -25.07
C LEU A 379 -12.35 -13.61 -24.71
N GLY A 380 -12.46 -13.31 -23.42
CA GLY A 380 -13.39 -12.32 -22.90
C GLY A 380 -13.08 -10.87 -23.31
N PRO A 381 -14.02 -9.94 -23.09
CA PRO A 381 -13.91 -8.56 -23.56
C PRO A 381 -12.75 -7.78 -22.91
N ARG A 382 -12.37 -8.06 -21.65
CA ARG A 382 -11.21 -7.39 -21.03
C ARG A 382 -9.91 -7.88 -21.65
N LEU A 383 -9.78 -9.19 -21.90
CA LEU A 383 -8.63 -9.75 -22.60
C LEU A 383 -8.52 -9.23 -24.04
N ILE A 384 -9.63 -9.14 -24.77
CA ILE A 384 -9.64 -8.56 -26.12
C ILE A 384 -9.20 -7.09 -26.07
N SER A 385 -9.72 -6.29 -25.14
CA SER A 385 -9.34 -4.88 -24.95
C SER A 385 -7.86 -4.71 -24.54
N LEU A 386 -7.30 -5.65 -23.78
CA LEU A 386 -5.88 -5.70 -23.45
C LEU A 386 -5.02 -5.92 -24.71
N LEU A 387 -5.37 -6.93 -25.53
CA LEU A 387 -4.66 -7.21 -26.78
C LEU A 387 -4.75 -6.04 -27.78
N GLU A 388 -5.90 -5.38 -27.87
CA GLU A 388 -6.10 -4.13 -28.62
C GLU A 388 -5.21 -3.00 -28.09
N THR A 389 -5.06 -2.89 -26.76
CA THR A 389 -4.22 -1.88 -26.11
C THR A 389 -2.75 -2.07 -26.43
N LEU A 390 -2.27 -3.32 -26.51
CA LEU A 390 -0.91 -3.64 -26.97
C LEU A 390 -0.70 -3.39 -28.47
N GLY A 391 -1.77 -3.37 -29.28
CA GLY A 391 -1.72 -3.09 -30.71
C GLY A 391 -2.07 -4.28 -31.62
N TYR A 392 -2.60 -5.38 -31.09
CA TYR A 392 -3.13 -6.45 -31.95
C TYR A 392 -4.43 -6.00 -32.64
N PRO A 393 -4.59 -6.25 -33.95
CA PRO A 393 -5.86 -6.11 -34.64
C PRO A 393 -6.83 -7.23 -34.22
N THR A 394 -8.06 -6.87 -33.90
CA THR A 394 -9.12 -7.81 -33.46
C THR A 394 -10.34 -7.67 -34.36
N ASN A 395 -11.37 -8.50 -34.14
CA ASN A 395 -12.63 -8.35 -34.87
C ASN A 395 -13.40 -7.06 -34.49
N ASN A 396 -13.13 -6.48 -33.31
CA ASN A 396 -13.73 -5.22 -32.88
C ASN A 396 -12.95 -4.00 -33.41
N LEU A 397 -11.61 -4.13 -33.51
CA LEU A 397 -10.71 -3.12 -34.01
C LEU A 397 -9.74 -3.71 -35.06
N PRO A 398 -10.19 -3.95 -36.31
CA PRO A 398 -9.35 -4.57 -37.34
C PRO A 398 -8.24 -3.63 -37.84
N GLU A 399 -8.52 -2.34 -37.88
CA GLU A 399 -7.59 -1.26 -38.22
C GLU A 399 -7.01 -0.65 -36.92
N ASN A 400 -6.38 -1.49 -36.09
CA ASN A 400 -5.66 -1.03 -34.90
C ASN A 400 -4.36 -0.35 -35.35
N ASP A 401 -4.45 0.96 -35.60
CA ASP A 401 -3.35 1.78 -36.11
C ASP A 401 -2.43 2.25 -34.98
N PHE A 402 -1.72 1.31 -34.36
CA PHE A 402 -0.65 1.61 -33.42
C PHE A 402 0.57 2.15 -34.17
N LYS A 403 1.06 3.32 -33.75
CA LYS A 403 2.20 4.03 -34.38
C LYS A 403 3.30 4.28 -33.36
N THR A 404 4.30 3.42 -33.34
CA THR A 404 5.60 3.70 -32.68
C THR A 404 6.41 4.67 -33.53
N ASN A 405 7.15 5.60 -32.92
CA ASN A 405 8.02 6.52 -33.64
C ASN A 405 9.21 5.76 -34.25
N THR A 406 9.12 5.37 -35.53
CA THR A 406 10.17 4.61 -36.24
C THR A 406 11.40 5.44 -36.64
N GLU A 407 11.62 6.60 -36.02
CA GLU A 407 12.85 7.39 -36.22
C GLU A 407 14.04 6.66 -35.57
N VAL A 408 14.84 6.02 -36.42
CA VAL A 408 16.10 5.36 -36.04
C VAL A 408 16.98 6.31 -35.23
N ILE A 409 17.53 5.80 -34.13
CA ILE A 409 18.38 6.52 -33.18
C ILE A 409 19.62 7.11 -33.89
N LEU A 410 19.49 8.32 -34.39
CA LEU A 410 20.59 9.21 -34.73
C LEU A 410 21.06 9.88 -33.43
N THR A 411 21.71 9.11 -32.55
CA THR A 411 22.36 9.65 -31.34
C THR A 411 23.33 10.75 -31.75
N LYS A 412 22.93 11.99 -31.50
CA LYS A 412 23.71 13.19 -31.76
C LYS A 412 24.71 13.40 -30.62
N THR A 413 25.56 12.39 -30.39
CA THR A 413 26.57 12.39 -29.33
C THR A 413 27.60 13.46 -29.60
N THR A 414 27.33 14.65 -29.06
CA THR A 414 28.21 15.80 -29.17
C THR A 414 29.31 15.62 -28.14
N TYR A 415 30.32 14.81 -28.48
CA TYR A 415 31.51 14.63 -27.66
C TYR A 415 32.24 15.98 -27.54
N VAL A 416 32.08 16.65 -26.40
CA VAL A 416 32.98 17.72 -25.98
C VAL A 416 34.26 17.06 -25.46
N VAL A 417 35.21 16.83 -26.37
CA VAL A 417 36.55 16.34 -26.00
C VAL A 417 37.34 17.48 -25.40
N THR A 418 37.47 17.48 -24.07
CA THR A 418 38.43 18.28 -23.30
C THR A 418 38.88 17.48 -22.07
N GLU A 419 40.14 17.18 -21.81
CA GLU A 419 41.35 17.18 -22.66
C GLU A 419 42.37 16.22 -21.98
N ILE A 420 43.32 15.65 -22.72
CA ILE A 420 44.39 14.81 -22.17
C ILE A 420 45.46 15.70 -21.48
N LYS A 421 45.75 15.49 -20.19
CA LYS A 421 46.94 16.07 -19.53
C LYS A 421 48.21 15.50 -20.20
N THR A 422 49.23 16.24 -20.63
CA THR A 422 50.07 17.16 -19.83
C THR A 422 51.14 17.87 -20.72
N VAL A 423 51.61 19.07 -20.33
CA VAL A 423 52.81 19.86 -20.81
C VAL A 423 52.79 20.31 -22.31
N SER A 424 53.15 21.55 -22.73
CA SER A 424 53.91 22.63 -22.08
C SER A 424 53.62 24.05 -22.62
N LYS A 425 53.88 25.07 -21.77
CA LYS A 425 54.18 26.49 -22.08
C LYS A 425 53.15 27.37 -22.81
N SER A 426 52.53 28.25 -22.01
CA SER A 426 52.33 29.69 -22.23
C SER A 426 51.72 30.21 -23.54
N VAL A 427 50.50 30.77 -23.44
CA VAL A 427 50.15 32.16 -23.81
C VAL A 427 48.84 32.53 -23.13
N VAL A 428 48.66 33.80 -22.73
CA VAL A 428 47.45 34.33 -22.08
C VAL A 428 46.67 35.20 -23.06
N THR A 429 45.36 34.99 -23.18
CA THR A 429 44.44 35.96 -23.80
C THR A 429 43.08 35.96 -23.09
N VAL A 430 42.50 37.15 -22.89
CA VAL A 430 41.21 37.41 -22.22
C VAL A 430 40.07 37.38 -23.24
N ILE A 431 38.85 36.99 -22.81
CA ILE A 431 37.60 37.20 -23.56
C ILE A 431 36.52 37.74 -22.59
N GLU A 432 35.84 38.82 -23.01
CA GLU A 432 34.75 39.48 -22.27
C GLU A 432 33.37 38.84 -22.54
N ILE A 433 32.42 39.07 -21.61
CA ILE A 433 31.02 38.66 -21.74
C ILE A 433 30.19 39.85 -22.22
N VAL A 434 29.34 39.66 -23.24
CA VAL A 434 28.32 40.64 -23.66
C VAL A 434 26.96 39.94 -23.75
N THR A 435 25.97 40.46 -23.01
CA THR A 435 24.58 39.95 -22.98
C THR A 435 23.64 40.81 -23.82
N GLY A 436 22.77 40.19 -24.63
CA GLY A 436 21.68 40.85 -25.37
C GLY A 436 20.28 40.51 -24.80
N PRO A 437 19.26 41.38 -24.97
CA PRO A 437 17.95 41.24 -24.32
C PRO A 437 16.86 40.52 -25.15
N PRO A 438 15.76 40.04 -24.51
CA PRO A 438 14.64 39.31 -25.15
C PRO A 438 13.53 40.22 -25.75
N PRO A 439 12.58 39.66 -26.55
CA PRO A 439 11.62 40.43 -27.35
C PRO A 439 10.31 40.84 -26.63
N GLN A 440 9.59 41.78 -27.24
CA GLN A 440 8.37 42.44 -26.73
C GLN A 440 7.06 41.70 -27.05
N GLN A 441 6.03 41.94 -26.24
CA GLN A 441 4.63 42.07 -26.70
C GLN A 441 3.98 43.34 -26.12
N THR A 442 2.92 43.83 -26.78
CA THR A 442 2.42 45.20 -26.71
C THR A 442 0.98 45.29 -26.19
N LEU A 443 0.60 46.46 -25.63
CA LEU A 443 -0.69 47.21 -25.78
C LEU A 443 -0.61 48.52 -24.93
N PRO A 444 -1.50 49.54 -25.10
CA PRO A 444 -1.01 50.90 -25.36
C PRO A 444 -1.55 51.97 -24.34
N PRO A 445 -1.63 53.30 -24.61
CA PRO A 445 -0.86 54.29 -23.84
C PRO A 445 -1.69 55.40 -23.16
N ILE A 446 -1.02 56.34 -22.47
CA ILE A 446 -1.35 57.78 -22.22
C ILE A 446 -0.77 58.22 -20.83
N ASN A 447 -0.21 59.42 -20.58
CA ASN A 447 0.66 60.30 -21.37
C ASN A 447 1.30 61.35 -20.41
N ASN A 448 2.57 61.74 -20.64
CA ASN A 448 3.26 62.97 -20.17
C ASN A 448 3.47 63.32 -18.66
N ASN A 449 4.72 63.16 -18.17
CA ASN A 449 5.77 64.20 -17.93
C ASN A 449 5.45 65.59 -17.30
N PRO A 450 6.46 66.34 -16.77
CA PRO A 450 7.77 65.94 -16.19
C PRO A 450 8.28 66.80 -14.97
N SER A 451 9.54 66.54 -14.58
CA SER A 451 10.57 67.48 -14.04
C SER A 451 10.52 67.84 -12.53
N GLN A 452 11.64 68.14 -11.84
CA GLN A 452 12.97 68.62 -12.28
C GLN A 452 14.09 68.34 -11.22
N GLU A 453 15.37 68.26 -11.64
CA GLU A 453 16.69 68.73 -11.04
C GLU A 453 16.89 68.85 -9.49
N ASP A 454 18.09 68.78 -8.86
CA ASP A 454 19.48 68.54 -9.30
C ASP A 454 20.43 68.20 -8.11
N ASP A 455 21.62 67.69 -8.45
CA ASP A 455 22.93 67.63 -7.76
C ASP A 455 23.19 68.32 -6.38
N ASN A 456 23.88 67.60 -5.46
CA ASN A 456 25.36 67.77 -5.27
C ASN A 456 25.95 67.02 -4.03
N ASN A 457 26.90 66.13 -4.30
CA ASN A 457 28.29 66.07 -3.78
C ASN A 457 28.70 66.39 -2.30
N ASP A 458 29.41 65.39 -1.75
CA ASP A 458 30.80 65.46 -1.25
C ASP A 458 31.19 65.54 0.27
N VAL A 459 31.62 64.36 0.77
CA VAL A 459 33.01 64.03 1.22
C VAL A 459 33.48 64.34 2.68
N ILE A 460 34.40 63.46 3.14
CA ILE A 460 35.25 63.44 4.37
C ILE A 460 34.75 62.67 5.62
N ASP A 461 35.05 61.36 5.62
CA ASP A 461 35.94 60.64 6.56
C ASP A 461 35.90 60.84 8.10
N ASN A 462 35.79 59.67 8.75
CA ASN A 462 36.55 59.18 9.93
C ASN A 462 36.54 59.97 11.26
N PHE A 463 36.06 59.32 12.33
CA PHE A 463 36.94 58.71 13.36
C PHE A 463 36.16 57.91 14.43
N GLY A 464 36.80 56.86 14.98
CA GLY A 464 36.61 56.44 16.37
C GLY A 464 35.58 55.34 16.68
N GLN A 465 36.08 54.13 16.97
CA GLN A 465 35.37 53.13 17.78
C GLN A 465 35.41 53.50 19.28
N ASP A 466 34.84 52.60 20.09
CA ASP A 466 35.10 52.38 21.54
C ASP A 466 34.28 53.23 22.54
N ILE A 467 33.76 52.73 23.67
CA ILE A 467 33.56 51.38 24.24
C ILE A 467 32.73 51.60 25.55
N PHE A 468 31.81 50.68 25.86
CA PHE A 468 31.24 50.38 27.20
C PHE A 468 30.57 51.45 28.13
N ASN A 469 29.54 50.91 28.80
CA ASN A 469 29.16 51.11 30.20
C ASN A 469 28.22 52.25 30.65
N SER A 470 26.97 51.81 30.85
CA SER A 470 26.34 51.66 32.18
C SER A 470 25.52 52.80 32.78
N SER A 471 24.41 52.38 33.40
CA SER A 471 23.68 53.01 34.51
C SER A 471 23.34 54.50 34.36
N SER A 472 22.13 54.82 33.89
CA SER A 472 20.94 54.99 34.75
C SER A 472 21.05 56.11 35.80
N PHE A 473 20.29 57.20 35.63
CA PHE A 473 19.38 57.64 36.70
C PHE A 473 18.23 58.54 36.20
N ASN A 474 17.07 58.24 36.77
CA ASN A 474 15.73 58.76 36.51
C ASN A 474 15.46 60.08 37.28
N ILE A 475 14.87 61.10 36.66
CA ILE A 475 14.00 62.12 37.32
C ILE A 475 12.81 62.47 36.40
N GLN A 476 11.64 62.64 37.01
CA GLN A 476 10.31 62.70 36.39
C GLN A 476 9.76 64.12 36.14
N ASN A 477 8.54 64.14 35.58
CA ASN A 477 7.51 65.19 35.60
C ASN A 477 7.62 66.26 34.48
N ASN A 478 6.53 66.68 33.81
CA ASN A 478 5.10 66.48 34.08
C ASN A 478 4.26 66.68 32.79
N LEU A 479 3.25 65.84 32.53
CA LEU A 479 1.83 66.24 32.40
C LEU A 479 0.95 65.00 32.14
N ALA A 480 -0.23 64.93 32.75
CA ALA A 480 -1.17 63.82 32.60
C ALA A 480 -2.60 64.31 32.30
N LEU A 481 -3.29 63.58 31.43
CA LEU A 481 -4.75 63.40 31.41
C LEU A 481 -4.99 61.95 30.95
N MET A 482 -5.48 61.08 31.85
CA MET A 482 -6.86 60.54 31.87
C MET A 482 -7.17 59.57 30.71
N PHE A 483 -7.60 58.31 30.91
CA PHE A 483 -7.87 57.44 32.08
C PHE A 483 -7.39 56.00 31.69
N ILE A 484 -7.07 55.06 32.59
CA ILE A 484 -7.96 54.27 33.47
C ILE A 484 -7.14 53.71 34.66
N ALA A 485 -7.84 53.35 35.75
CA ALA A 485 -7.29 53.20 37.10
C ALA A 485 -6.40 51.97 37.39
N LEU A 486 -5.59 52.15 38.44
CA LEU A 486 -4.79 51.15 39.16
C LEU A 486 -5.40 50.95 40.56
N GLU A 487 -5.48 49.71 41.04
CA GLU A 487 -5.38 49.29 42.46
C GLU A 487 -5.42 47.74 42.48
N THR A 488 -4.31 47.01 42.45
CA THR A 488 -3.32 46.72 43.52
C THR A 488 -3.80 45.91 44.73
N SER A 489 -3.03 44.86 45.01
CA SER A 489 -2.95 44.08 46.26
C SER A 489 -4.10 43.11 46.59
N GLY A 490 -3.76 41.82 46.55
CA GLY A 490 -4.63 40.71 46.96
C GLY A 490 -4.24 39.43 46.24
N LYS A 491 -3.16 38.78 46.68
CA LYS A 491 -2.73 37.48 46.12
C LYS A 491 -3.77 36.42 46.56
N PRO A 492 -4.59 35.85 45.66
CA PRO A 492 -5.43 34.72 46.02
C PRO A 492 -4.58 33.44 45.97
N PRO A 493 -4.88 32.40 46.77
CA PRO A 493 -4.35 31.07 46.48
C PRO A 493 -4.98 30.58 45.18
N ILE A 494 -4.16 30.31 44.17
CA ILE A 494 -4.57 29.66 42.93
C ILE A 494 -4.00 28.24 42.97
N ASP A 495 -4.67 27.40 43.74
CA ASP A 495 -4.58 25.95 43.57
C ASP A 495 -5.47 25.60 42.37
N SER A 496 -4.94 25.79 41.17
CA SER A 496 -5.48 25.20 39.94
C SER A 496 -4.31 24.66 39.12
N ILE A 497 -3.99 23.39 39.36
CA ILE A 497 -3.08 22.62 38.51
C ILE A 497 -3.69 22.64 37.10
N ILE A 498 -2.99 23.23 36.13
CA ILE A 498 -3.38 23.13 34.73
C ILE A 498 -2.59 21.95 34.18
N VAL A 499 -3.27 20.81 34.07
CA VAL A 499 -2.66 19.64 33.42
C VAL A 499 -2.59 19.94 31.93
N ASP A 500 -1.38 20.21 31.44
CA ASP A 500 -1.06 20.62 30.06
C ASP A 500 -1.19 19.46 29.04
N ALA A 501 -2.12 18.53 29.29
CA ALA A 501 -2.26 17.28 28.56
C ALA A 501 -3.48 17.30 27.60
N THR A 502 -3.32 16.67 26.44
CA THR A 502 -4.29 16.71 25.34
C THR A 502 -5.28 15.55 25.40
N CYS A 503 -6.57 15.87 25.45
CA CYS A 503 -7.67 14.92 25.24
C CYS A 503 -8.03 14.90 23.75
N TRP A 504 -8.31 13.72 23.20
CA TRP A 504 -8.70 13.57 21.79
C TRP A 504 -10.17 13.17 21.67
N GLU A 505 -10.93 13.85 20.81
CA GLU A 505 -12.26 13.44 20.38
C GLU A 505 -12.10 12.50 19.17
N HIS A 506 -12.79 11.36 19.16
CA HIS A 506 -12.82 10.42 18.05
C HIS A 506 -14.23 10.44 17.45
N PRO A 507 -14.51 11.29 16.44
CA PRO A 507 -15.87 11.50 15.92
C PRO A 507 -16.37 10.37 15.01
N ASN A 508 -15.47 9.54 14.47
CA ASN A 508 -15.78 8.48 13.52
C ASN A 508 -15.24 7.13 14.04
N PRO A 509 -16.11 6.18 14.45
CA PRO A 509 -15.66 4.90 14.97
C PRO A 509 -15.13 3.94 13.90
N ILE A 510 -15.45 4.15 12.61
CA ILE A 510 -14.87 3.36 11.50
C ILE A 510 -13.41 3.78 11.26
N LYS A 511 -13.07 5.03 11.59
CA LYS A 511 -11.72 5.60 11.47
C LYS A 511 -11.33 6.28 12.77
N PRO A 512 -11.09 5.51 13.86
CA PRO A 512 -10.86 6.07 15.19
C PRO A 512 -9.56 6.89 15.30
N PHE A 513 -8.66 6.74 14.31
CA PHE A 513 -7.47 7.56 14.13
C PHE A 513 -7.77 8.96 13.53
N GLU A 514 -8.89 9.19 12.84
CA GLU A 514 -9.29 10.54 12.38
C GLU A 514 -9.83 11.37 13.55
N LYS A 515 -8.94 11.74 14.48
CA LYS A 515 -9.27 12.38 15.77
C LYS A 515 -9.04 13.88 15.77
N LYS A 516 -9.53 14.56 16.80
CA LYS A 516 -9.43 16.03 16.95
C LYS A 516 -9.04 16.40 18.37
N ILE A 517 -8.19 17.41 18.53
CA ILE A 517 -7.91 17.98 19.86
C ILE A 517 -9.22 18.48 20.45
N SER A 518 -9.55 18.02 21.66
CA SER A 518 -10.69 18.56 22.38
C SER A 518 -10.39 19.99 22.81
N SER A 519 -11.34 20.90 22.56
CA SER A 519 -11.32 22.26 23.14
C SER A 519 -11.42 22.27 24.66
N ILE A 520 -11.66 21.11 25.28
CA ILE A 520 -11.90 20.89 26.70
C ILE A 520 -11.10 19.64 27.12
N CYS A 521 -9.89 19.86 27.64
CA CYS A 521 -9.17 18.88 28.44
C CYS A 521 -8.74 19.54 29.76
N GLY A 522 -8.82 18.81 30.86
CA GLY A 522 -8.47 19.31 32.19
C GLY A 522 -9.66 19.43 33.17
N LEU A 523 -9.37 20.11 34.27
CA LEU A 523 -10.09 19.97 35.54
C LEU A 523 -11.21 20.99 35.72
N GLN A 524 -12.33 20.58 36.32
CA GLN A 524 -13.39 21.53 36.64
C GLN A 524 -12.93 22.53 37.71
N LYS A 525 -12.97 23.84 37.38
CA LYS A 525 -12.80 24.91 38.36
C LYS A 525 -13.92 24.84 39.40
N LYS A 526 -13.60 24.51 40.66
CA LYS A 526 -14.54 24.63 41.79
C LYS A 526 -14.99 26.09 41.93
N THR A 527 -16.21 26.40 41.49
CA THR A 527 -16.83 27.71 41.68
C THR A 527 -17.04 27.99 43.17
N LYS A 528 -16.54 29.11 43.69
CA LYS A 528 -16.61 29.45 45.13
C LYS A 528 -18.04 29.63 45.67
N ASP A 529 -19.03 29.73 44.81
CA ASP A 529 -20.41 30.09 45.19
C ASP A 529 -21.23 28.97 45.83
N LYS A 530 -20.74 27.73 45.86
CA LYS A 530 -21.40 26.62 46.60
C LYS A 530 -20.89 26.37 48.02
N LEU A 531 -19.86 27.08 48.49
CA LEU A 531 -19.28 26.92 49.85
C LEU A 531 -20.08 27.62 50.98
N LYS A 532 -21.40 27.78 50.81
CA LYS A 532 -22.33 28.33 51.84
C LYS A 532 -23.62 27.53 52.04
N ALA A 533 -23.78 26.41 51.33
CA ALA A 533 -24.71 25.35 51.73
C ALA A 533 -23.88 24.15 52.21
N GLU A 534 -24.40 23.41 53.19
CA GLU A 534 -23.86 22.11 53.65
C GLU A 534 -22.54 22.12 54.44
N VAL A 535 -22.28 23.18 55.22
CA VAL A 535 -21.54 23.00 56.49
C VAL A 535 -22.48 22.30 57.48
N GLY A 536 -22.61 20.97 57.39
CA GLY A 536 -23.61 20.28 58.21
C GLY A 536 -23.87 18.79 58.00
N LYS A 537 -22.87 17.96 57.59
CA LYS A 537 -22.73 16.51 57.91
C LYS A 537 -21.62 15.87 57.06
N GLU A 538 -20.41 15.75 57.61
CA GLU A 538 -19.39 14.84 57.09
C GLU A 538 -18.89 13.93 58.21
N SER A 539 -19.54 12.77 58.37
CA SER A 539 -19.01 11.63 59.12
C SER A 539 -19.71 10.32 58.74
N GLN A 540 -19.94 10.10 57.44
CA GLN A 540 -20.16 8.77 56.88
C GLN A 540 -19.24 8.62 55.67
N LYS A 541 -18.56 7.48 55.56
CA LYS A 541 -17.96 7.06 54.29
C LYS A 541 -19.13 6.60 53.43
N ASP A 542 -19.50 7.37 52.43
CA ASP A 542 -20.48 6.91 51.45
C ASP A 542 -19.90 5.70 50.71
N GLU A 543 -20.60 4.56 50.78
CA GLU A 543 -20.29 3.41 49.95
C GLU A 543 -20.60 3.80 48.50
N VAL A 544 -19.59 3.72 47.63
CA VAL A 544 -19.78 3.91 46.19
C VAL A 544 -20.56 2.70 45.65
N HIS A 545 -21.88 2.83 45.62
CA HIS A 545 -22.75 1.80 45.06
C HIS A 545 -22.69 1.79 43.52
N SER A 546 -22.66 0.61 42.93
CA SER A 546 -22.81 0.43 41.49
C SER A 546 -24.23 0.74 41.03
N LEU A 547 -24.36 1.18 39.79
CA LEU A 547 -25.64 1.45 39.14
C LEU A 547 -26.42 0.15 38.87
N ALA A 548 -27.74 0.26 38.75
CA ALA A 548 -28.54 -0.83 38.22
C ALA A 548 -28.24 -1.02 36.72
N ALA A 549 -28.33 -2.27 36.22
CA ALA A 549 -27.92 -2.61 34.85
C ALA A 549 -28.64 -1.76 33.77
N ASN A 550 -29.91 -1.44 33.99
CA ASN A 550 -30.75 -0.62 33.10
C ASN A 550 -30.49 0.90 33.20
N GLU A 551 -29.64 1.35 34.14
CA GLU A 551 -29.24 2.76 34.32
C GLU A 551 -27.78 3.01 33.91
N ALA A 552 -27.00 1.92 33.77
CA ALA A 552 -25.56 1.95 33.55
C ALA A 552 -25.16 2.38 32.12
N PHE A 553 -25.96 2.08 31.11
CA PHE A 553 -25.78 2.56 29.73
C PHE A 553 -26.90 3.52 29.32
N LYS A 554 -26.52 4.61 28.64
CA LYS A 554 -27.44 5.63 28.11
C LYS A 554 -27.17 5.85 26.63
N PHE A 555 -28.01 5.28 25.79
CA PHE A 555 -27.93 5.42 24.34
C PHE A 555 -28.68 6.67 23.88
N ASP A 556 -27.97 7.60 23.25
CA ASP A 556 -28.55 8.59 22.35
C ASP A 556 -28.62 7.92 20.97
N PHE A 557 -29.81 7.43 20.61
CA PHE A 557 -30.00 6.55 19.46
C PHE A 557 -30.56 7.32 18.26
N SER A 558 -29.77 7.37 17.19
CA SER A 558 -30.12 7.93 15.89
C SER A 558 -30.37 6.82 14.87
N CYS A 559 -31.54 6.82 14.25
CA CYS A 559 -31.89 5.87 13.19
C CYS A 559 -31.99 6.57 11.83
N GLY A 560 -31.11 6.22 10.89
CA GLY A 560 -31.05 6.78 9.54
C GLY A 560 -31.96 6.10 8.52
N VAL A 561 -32.67 5.02 8.90
CA VAL A 561 -33.59 4.28 8.01
C VAL A 561 -35.06 4.65 8.25
N PRO A 562 -35.92 4.63 7.20
CA PRO A 562 -37.32 5.02 7.33
C PRO A 562 -38.21 3.99 8.05
N ASP A 563 -37.74 2.74 8.22
CA ASP A 563 -38.51 1.68 8.90
C ASP A 563 -38.42 1.84 10.42
N LYS A 564 -39.48 2.42 11.00
CA LYS A 564 -39.62 2.62 12.45
C LYS A 564 -39.67 1.31 13.25
N ALA A 565 -40.19 0.22 12.68
CA ALA A 565 -40.23 -1.06 13.38
C ALA A 565 -38.82 -1.65 13.48
N LEU A 566 -38.04 -1.57 12.39
CA LEU A 566 -36.62 -1.91 12.39
C LEU A 566 -35.81 -1.05 13.36
N CYS A 567 -35.99 0.28 13.33
CA CYS A 567 -35.36 1.19 14.30
C CYS A 567 -35.67 0.81 15.76
N THR A 568 -36.92 0.44 16.06
CA THR A 568 -37.33 0.04 17.42
C THR A 568 -36.64 -1.26 17.86
N LYS A 569 -36.46 -2.23 16.94
CA LYS A 569 -35.71 -3.46 17.22
C LYS A 569 -34.23 -3.16 17.48
N ALA A 570 -33.61 -2.30 16.68
CA ALA A 570 -32.23 -1.86 16.87
C ALA A 570 -32.04 -1.18 18.23
N GLU A 571 -32.88 -0.20 18.58
CA GLU A 571 -32.83 0.50 19.87
C GLU A 571 -32.98 -0.46 21.07
N ASN A 572 -33.83 -1.48 20.95
CA ASN A 572 -34.01 -2.49 21.99
C ASN A 572 -32.79 -3.43 22.10
N ALA A 573 -32.14 -3.77 20.99
CA ALA A 573 -30.90 -4.56 21.00
C ALA A 573 -29.75 -3.79 21.68
N PHE A 574 -29.64 -2.47 21.48
CA PHE A 574 -28.69 -1.64 22.22
C PHE A 574 -28.91 -1.70 23.73
N LYS A 575 -30.15 -1.54 24.18
CA LYS A 575 -30.50 -1.61 25.61
C LYS A 575 -30.15 -2.98 26.20
N ALA A 576 -30.49 -4.07 25.51
CA ALA A 576 -30.17 -5.42 25.94
C ALA A 576 -28.65 -5.67 26.02
N ALA A 577 -27.88 -5.22 25.02
CA ALA A 577 -26.42 -5.31 25.03
C ALA A 577 -25.79 -4.52 26.20
N GLY A 578 -26.27 -3.30 26.47
CA GLY A 578 -25.86 -2.50 27.62
C GLY A 578 -26.16 -3.17 28.96
N GLU A 579 -27.34 -3.78 29.11
CA GLU A 579 -27.70 -4.57 30.29
C GLU A 579 -26.80 -5.81 30.46
N ILE A 580 -26.48 -6.53 29.38
CA ILE A 580 -25.56 -7.69 29.43
C ILE A 580 -24.18 -7.28 29.95
N ILE A 581 -23.62 -6.17 29.45
CA ILE A 581 -22.33 -5.66 29.92
C ILE A 581 -22.41 -5.23 31.40
N ALA A 582 -23.45 -4.49 31.78
CA ALA A 582 -23.62 -3.98 33.14
C ALA A 582 -23.95 -5.08 34.19
N ASN A 583 -24.34 -6.29 33.76
CA ASN A 583 -24.43 -7.46 34.63
C ASN A 583 -23.06 -8.09 34.95
N VAL A 584 -22.00 -7.72 34.22
CA VAL A 584 -20.61 -8.18 34.46
C VAL A 584 -19.75 -7.07 35.08
N ILE A 585 -19.93 -5.83 34.63
CA ILE A 585 -19.16 -4.65 35.07
C ILE A 585 -19.98 -3.81 36.06
N ASN A 586 -19.40 -3.57 37.23
CA ASN A 586 -19.93 -2.70 38.28
C ASN A 586 -19.63 -1.22 37.94
N LEU A 587 -20.41 -0.66 37.00
CA LEU A 587 -20.31 0.75 36.62
C LEU A 587 -20.83 1.66 37.73
N VAL A 588 -20.04 2.67 38.10
CA VAL A 588 -20.36 3.66 39.15
C VAL A 588 -20.81 5.00 38.57
N THR A 589 -20.58 5.20 37.28
CA THR A 589 -21.06 6.35 36.50
C THR A 589 -21.62 5.85 35.16
N PRO A 590 -22.74 6.43 34.65
CA PRO A 590 -23.35 5.94 33.41
C PRO A 590 -22.46 6.17 32.20
N VAL A 591 -22.33 5.16 31.34
CA VAL A 591 -21.67 5.24 30.04
C VAL A 591 -22.67 5.80 29.01
N THR A 592 -22.36 6.95 28.42
CA THR A 592 -23.17 7.59 27.37
C THR A 592 -22.68 7.17 25.98
N VAL A 593 -23.58 6.68 25.13
CA VAL A 593 -23.24 6.14 23.80
C VAL A 593 -24.00 6.93 22.74
N ASN A 594 -23.31 7.52 21.77
CA ASN A 594 -23.94 8.04 20.56
C ASN A 594 -24.01 6.89 19.54
N ALA A 595 -25.21 6.32 19.38
CA ALA A 595 -25.44 5.12 18.59
C ALA A 595 -26.20 5.47 17.30
N THR A 596 -25.59 5.23 16.14
CA THR A 596 -26.22 5.47 14.82
C THR A 596 -26.44 4.16 14.08
N PHE A 597 -27.70 3.86 13.75
CA PHE A 597 -28.08 2.75 12.87
C PHE A 597 -28.54 3.29 11.52
N THR A 598 -27.74 3.12 10.48
CA THR A 598 -27.97 3.75 9.17
C THR A 598 -27.43 2.91 8.01
N ASP A 599 -27.94 3.16 6.80
CA ASP A 599 -27.38 2.60 5.58
C ASP A 599 -25.99 3.23 5.31
N PHE A 600 -24.93 2.43 5.45
CA PHE A 600 -23.54 2.89 5.31
C PHE A 600 -23.22 3.34 3.88
N CYS A 601 -23.77 2.65 2.87
CA CYS A 601 -23.57 3.02 1.48
C CYS A 601 -24.14 4.41 1.18
N LYS A 602 -25.33 4.72 1.71
CA LYS A 602 -25.95 6.05 1.54
C LYS A 602 -25.35 7.15 2.41
N ALA A 603 -24.94 6.83 3.64
CA ALA A 603 -24.54 7.84 4.63
C ALA A 603 -23.03 8.10 4.65
N LEU A 604 -22.22 7.09 4.33
CA LEU A 604 -20.76 7.08 4.49
C LEU A 604 -20.00 6.71 3.20
N ASN A 605 -20.71 6.34 2.12
CA ASN A 605 -20.16 5.82 0.86
C ASN A 605 -19.43 4.46 1.00
N GLU A 606 -19.69 3.73 2.08
CA GLU A 606 -19.16 2.38 2.34
C GLU A 606 -20.18 1.34 1.85
N CYS A 607 -20.02 0.86 0.62
CA CYS A 607 -21.04 0.09 -0.13
C CYS A 607 -20.76 -1.41 -0.30
N ASP A 608 -19.62 -1.92 0.18
CA ASP A 608 -19.23 -3.32 0.04
C ASP A 608 -20.02 -4.29 0.96
N GLY A 609 -20.64 -3.74 2.01
CA GLY A 609 -21.37 -4.50 3.03
C GLY A 609 -20.48 -5.31 3.98
N SER A 610 -19.14 -5.10 3.97
CA SER A 610 -18.19 -5.88 4.78
C SER A 610 -18.19 -5.44 6.25
N ILE A 611 -18.40 -4.14 6.50
CA ILE A 611 -18.48 -3.57 7.84
C ILE A 611 -19.93 -3.65 8.34
N LEU A 612 -20.16 -4.48 9.36
CA LEU A 612 -21.46 -4.67 10.01
C LEU A 612 -21.74 -3.58 11.07
N GLY A 613 -20.68 -3.17 11.77
CA GLY A 613 -20.66 -2.10 12.75
C GLY A 613 -19.24 -1.63 13.01
N ALA A 614 -19.11 -0.58 13.82
CA ALA A 614 -17.86 -0.09 14.37
C ALA A 614 -18.18 0.74 15.63
N ALA A 615 -17.49 0.52 16.75
CA ALA A 615 -17.51 1.46 17.87
C ALA A 615 -16.12 1.73 18.47
N SER A 616 -15.97 2.94 19.01
CA SER A 616 -14.73 3.40 19.65
C SER A 616 -15.04 4.40 20.76
N ALA A 617 -14.05 4.68 21.60
CA ALA A 617 -14.18 5.69 22.63
C ALA A 617 -14.40 7.08 22.02
N ALA A 618 -15.51 7.75 22.33
CA ALA A 618 -15.83 9.07 21.78
C ALA A 618 -14.80 10.13 22.17
N ARG A 619 -14.16 9.94 23.33
CA ARG A 619 -13.03 10.74 23.80
C ARG A 619 -12.01 9.87 24.52
N SER A 620 -10.72 10.15 24.31
CA SER A 620 -9.61 9.65 25.12
C SER A 620 -9.03 10.75 26.03
N ILE A 621 -8.54 10.34 27.20
CA ILE A 621 -8.11 11.22 28.29
C ILE A 621 -6.73 10.75 28.80
N PRO A 622 -5.72 11.62 28.85
CA PRO A 622 -4.38 11.28 29.28
C PRO A 622 -4.31 11.11 30.81
N LEU A 623 -3.95 9.92 31.28
CA LEU A 623 -3.79 9.60 32.70
C LEU A 623 -2.39 9.02 32.98
N LEU A 624 -1.84 9.38 34.14
CA LEU A 624 -0.55 8.90 34.64
C LEU A 624 -0.71 7.55 35.34
N ASP A 625 0.02 6.57 34.83
CA ASP A 625 -0.08 5.18 35.24
C ASP A 625 0.90 4.81 36.39
N ASP A 626 0.83 3.59 36.92
CA ASP A 626 1.66 3.14 38.05
C ASP A 626 3.15 3.01 37.71
N ASP A 627 3.45 2.72 36.44
CA ASP A 627 4.79 2.72 35.83
C ASP A 627 5.31 4.13 35.44
N LYS A 628 4.54 5.17 35.73
CA LYS A 628 4.84 6.60 35.45
C LYS A 628 4.84 6.99 33.98
N VAL A 629 4.30 6.16 33.10
CA VAL A 629 3.98 6.53 31.72
C VAL A 629 2.59 7.20 31.70
N VAL A 630 2.42 8.25 30.90
CA VAL A 630 1.10 8.83 30.61
C VAL A 630 0.51 8.09 29.41
N ARG A 631 -0.74 7.62 29.52
CA ARG A 631 -1.43 6.88 28.46
C ARG A 631 -2.83 7.43 28.23
N GLN A 632 -3.34 7.21 27.02
CA GLN A 632 -4.70 7.57 26.64
C GLN A 632 -5.70 6.53 27.17
N TYR A 633 -6.61 6.97 28.05
CA TYR A 633 -7.69 6.14 28.60
C TYR A 633 -9.03 6.52 27.95
N PRO A 634 -9.87 5.56 27.53
CA PRO A 634 -11.19 5.86 26.98
C PRO A 634 -12.07 6.48 28.07
N GLN A 635 -12.88 7.48 27.72
CA GLN A 635 -13.68 8.23 28.70
C GLN A 635 -14.65 7.32 29.49
N ALA A 636 -15.19 6.29 28.84
CA ALA A 636 -16.04 5.28 29.46
C ALA A 636 -15.39 4.63 30.70
N LEU A 637 -14.09 4.36 30.63
CA LEU A 637 -13.26 3.81 31.71
C LEU A 637 -12.82 4.90 32.68
N ALA A 638 -12.32 6.04 32.17
CA ALA A 638 -11.78 7.13 32.98
C ALA A 638 -12.80 7.69 34.00
N LYS A 639 -14.08 7.74 33.64
CA LYS A 639 -15.17 8.13 34.55
C LYS A 639 -15.32 7.20 35.76
N GLN A 640 -15.07 5.90 35.60
CA GLN A 640 -15.25 4.91 36.67
C GLN A 640 -14.18 4.99 37.78
N PHE A 641 -13.05 5.66 37.51
CA PHE A 641 -11.99 5.84 38.50
C PHE A 641 -12.34 6.85 39.61
N LEU A 642 -13.34 7.70 39.39
CA LEU A 642 -13.75 8.79 40.29
C LEU A 642 -12.58 9.73 40.63
N LEU A 643 -11.87 10.18 39.59
CA LEU A 643 -10.71 11.06 39.71
C LEU A 643 -11.07 12.37 40.46
N ASP A 644 -10.20 12.75 41.41
CA ASP A 644 -10.24 14.05 42.09
C ASP A 644 -8.92 14.78 41.84
N PRO A 645 -8.94 16.03 41.37
CA PRO A 645 -10.11 16.76 40.83
C PRO A 645 -10.72 16.09 39.58
N THR A 646 -12.03 16.19 39.41
CA THR A 646 -12.73 15.53 38.29
C THR A 646 -12.47 16.23 36.95
N PRO A 647 -12.07 15.50 35.89
CA PRO A 647 -11.97 16.02 34.54
C PRO A 647 -13.31 16.54 34.00
N GLN A 648 -13.23 17.46 33.04
CA GLN A 648 -14.41 17.86 32.27
C GLN A 648 -14.67 16.87 31.14
N TRP A 649 -15.70 16.04 31.31
CA TRP A 649 -16.12 15.02 30.35
C TRP A 649 -16.79 15.62 29.10
N GLY A 650 -16.69 14.91 27.98
CA GLY A 650 -17.46 15.14 26.76
C GLY A 650 -18.91 14.62 26.88
N PRO A 651 -19.76 14.92 25.88
CA PRO A 651 -21.18 14.53 25.89
C PRO A 651 -21.37 13.00 25.82
N PHE A 652 -20.48 12.31 25.11
CA PHE A 652 -20.52 10.88 24.87
C PHE A 652 -19.21 10.23 25.35
N ASP A 653 -19.30 8.96 25.74
CA ASP A 653 -18.19 8.08 26.09
C ASP A 653 -17.80 7.16 24.94
N ILE A 654 -18.77 6.74 24.12
CA ILE A 654 -18.60 5.84 22.98
C ILE A 654 -19.31 6.42 21.76
N GLN A 655 -18.65 6.40 20.60
CA GLN A 655 -19.29 6.53 19.27
C GLN A 655 -19.51 5.14 18.70
N ALA A 656 -20.70 4.85 18.17
CA ALA A 656 -21.00 3.52 17.63
C ALA A 656 -21.89 3.61 16.39
N PHE A 657 -21.41 3.15 15.24
CA PHE A 657 -22.12 3.16 13.96
C PHE A 657 -22.42 1.72 13.52
N PHE A 658 -23.61 1.47 12.99
CA PHE A 658 -24.05 0.13 12.56
C PHE A 658 -24.78 0.17 11.23
N ASN A 659 -24.45 -0.80 10.37
CA ASN A 659 -24.88 -0.83 8.98
C ASN A 659 -26.27 -1.47 8.84
N ALA A 660 -27.27 -0.64 8.55
CA ALA A 660 -28.65 -1.07 8.34
C ALA A 660 -28.91 -1.79 7.00
N GLN A 661 -27.90 -1.87 6.11
CA GLN A 661 -27.99 -2.63 4.86
C GLN A 661 -27.59 -4.11 5.03
N ALA A 662 -26.87 -4.46 6.10
CA ALA A 662 -26.50 -5.84 6.40
C ALA A 662 -27.75 -6.74 6.62
N ASP A 663 -27.64 -8.05 6.30
CA ASP A 663 -28.71 -9.02 6.57
C ASP A 663 -28.72 -9.35 8.08
N LEU A 664 -29.44 -8.54 8.85
CA LEU A 664 -29.46 -8.61 10.30
C LEU A 664 -30.65 -9.43 10.82
N PHE A 665 -30.41 -10.16 11.91
CA PHE A 665 -31.42 -10.82 12.73
C PHE A 665 -31.60 -10.07 14.04
N PHE A 666 -32.87 -9.85 14.41
CA PHE A 666 -33.24 -9.25 15.69
C PHE A 666 -34.01 -10.25 16.54
N LYS A 667 -33.81 -10.17 17.86
CA LYS A 667 -34.49 -11.00 18.85
C LYS A 667 -36.01 -10.86 18.72
N GLY A 668 -36.68 -11.96 18.35
CA GLY A 668 -38.12 -12.00 18.07
C GLY A 668 -38.50 -12.22 16.60
N ASP A 669 -37.54 -12.18 15.66
CA ASP A 669 -37.80 -12.38 14.22
C ASP A 669 -38.05 -13.85 13.82
N GLY A 670 -38.03 -14.76 14.78
CA GLY A 670 -38.22 -16.20 14.58
C GLY A 670 -36.90 -16.94 14.54
N VAL A 671 -36.63 -17.64 13.45
CA VAL A 671 -35.40 -18.43 13.25
C VAL A 671 -34.43 -17.65 12.36
N ILE A 672 -33.21 -17.44 12.85
CA ILE A 672 -32.13 -16.80 12.08
C ILE A 672 -31.81 -17.59 10.80
N LYS A 673 -31.64 -16.88 9.67
CA LYS A 673 -31.27 -17.50 8.38
C LYS A 673 -29.76 -17.69 8.29
N LYS A 674 -29.31 -18.65 7.46
CA LYS A 674 -27.88 -19.01 7.28
C LYS A 674 -26.93 -17.82 7.08
N ASN A 675 -27.36 -16.77 6.36
CA ASN A 675 -26.52 -15.62 6.03
C ASN A 675 -26.76 -14.40 6.94
N GLN A 676 -27.66 -14.53 7.92
CA GLN A 676 -27.99 -13.43 8.83
C GLN A 676 -27.04 -13.37 10.01
N PHE A 677 -26.71 -12.16 10.45
CA PHE A 677 -25.92 -11.92 11.66
C PHE A 677 -26.82 -11.47 12.81
N ASP A 678 -26.60 -11.99 14.01
CA ASP A 678 -27.32 -11.54 15.20
C ASP A 678 -26.87 -10.13 15.60
N PHE A 679 -27.82 -9.18 15.62
CA PHE A 679 -27.49 -7.78 15.89
C PHE A 679 -27.13 -7.51 17.36
N GLU A 680 -27.63 -8.30 18.32
CA GLU A 680 -27.27 -8.19 19.74
C GLU A 680 -25.81 -8.64 19.96
N TYR A 681 -25.35 -9.67 19.22
CA TYR A 681 -23.94 -10.07 19.17
C TYR A 681 -23.05 -8.94 18.61
N ILE A 682 -23.37 -8.38 17.44
CA ILE A 682 -22.54 -7.31 16.84
C ILE A 682 -22.45 -6.10 17.78
N ILE A 683 -23.57 -5.63 18.37
CA ILE A 683 -23.51 -4.52 19.32
C ILE A 683 -22.62 -4.82 20.53
N LEU A 684 -22.69 -6.04 21.08
CA LEU A 684 -21.84 -6.41 22.22
C LEU A 684 -20.36 -6.32 21.88
N HIS A 685 -19.94 -6.91 20.76
CA HIS A 685 -18.56 -6.85 20.26
C HIS A 685 -18.07 -5.40 20.15
N GLU A 686 -18.80 -4.57 19.39
CA GLU A 686 -18.41 -3.18 19.18
C GLU A 686 -18.34 -2.37 20.49
N LEU A 687 -19.32 -2.54 21.40
CA LEU A 687 -19.29 -1.81 22.67
C LEU A 687 -18.09 -2.18 23.55
N ILE A 688 -17.51 -3.39 23.43
CA ILE A 688 -16.29 -3.77 24.14
C ILE A 688 -15.05 -3.03 23.60
N HIS A 689 -14.94 -2.82 22.28
CA HIS A 689 -13.96 -1.88 21.71
C HIS A 689 -14.14 -0.47 22.26
N GLY A 690 -15.39 0.04 22.29
CA GLY A 690 -15.72 1.35 22.86
C GLY A 690 -15.37 1.51 24.34
N LEU A 691 -15.38 0.43 25.12
CA LEU A 691 -14.98 0.40 26.53
C LEU A 691 -13.46 0.37 26.72
N GLY A 692 -12.67 0.07 25.69
CA GLY A 692 -11.20 0.08 25.74
C GLY A 692 -10.50 -1.21 25.34
N PHE A 693 -11.20 -2.20 24.76
CA PHE A 693 -10.55 -3.34 24.09
C PHE A 693 -10.04 -2.89 22.71
N ALA A 694 -9.04 -2.03 22.67
CA ALA A 694 -8.45 -1.54 21.44
C ALA A 694 -6.99 -1.18 21.69
N SER A 695 -6.10 -1.49 20.75
CA SER A 695 -4.69 -1.10 20.78
C SER A 695 -4.46 0.20 20.00
N ALA A 696 -3.49 1.01 20.43
CA ALA A 696 -3.02 2.15 19.65
C ALA A 696 -1.92 1.76 18.64
N TRP A 697 -1.51 0.49 18.61
CA TRP A 697 -0.54 0.00 17.64
C TRP A 697 -1.19 -0.19 16.26
N ASN A 698 -0.75 0.60 15.29
CA ASN A 698 -1.24 0.53 13.92
C ASN A 698 -0.15 0.93 12.92
N ASN A 699 -0.45 0.78 11.63
CA ASN A 699 0.35 1.31 10.54
C ASN A 699 -0.24 2.65 10.09
N TYR A 700 0.33 3.74 10.60
CA TYR A 700 -0.22 5.10 10.44
C TYR A 700 0.26 5.84 9.18
N PHE A 701 1.34 5.38 8.54
CA PHE A 701 2.12 6.21 7.63
C PHE A 701 1.84 5.98 6.15
N SER A 702 1.35 4.80 5.78
CA SER A 702 1.12 4.37 4.40
C SER A 702 -0.08 3.46 4.30
N GLU A 703 -0.72 3.36 3.13
CA GLU A 703 -1.87 2.45 2.94
C GLU A 703 -1.45 0.96 2.97
N GLN A 704 -0.17 0.67 2.71
CA GLN A 704 0.44 -0.65 2.91
C GLN A 704 1.13 -0.75 4.28
N PRO A 705 1.12 -1.90 4.98
CA PRO A 705 1.75 -2.06 6.29
C PRO A 705 3.29 -2.09 6.23
N VAL A 706 3.95 -0.98 6.60
CA VAL A 706 5.44 -0.87 6.57
C VAL A 706 6.07 -0.78 7.96
N ALA A 707 5.34 -0.22 8.93
CA ALA A 707 5.79 -0.08 10.32
C ALA A 707 4.59 -0.14 11.26
N LEU A 708 4.73 -0.88 12.37
CA LEU A 708 3.76 -0.89 13.45
C LEU A 708 4.29 0.03 14.54
N THR A 709 3.59 1.12 14.82
CA THR A 709 3.92 2.06 15.89
C THR A 709 2.70 2.30 16.77
N PRO A 710 2.88 2.78 18.02
CA PRO A 710 1.81 3.44 18.74
C PRO A 710 1.36 4.71 18.00
N ASP A 711 0.43 5.44 18.60
CA ASP A 711 -0.25 6.57 17.97
C ASP A 711 0.70 7.78 17.74
N PRO A 712 0.86 8.30 16.51
CA PRO A 712 1.69 9.46 16.20
C PRO A 712 0.89 10.77 16.28
N ASN A 713 0.32 11.08 17.45
CA ASN A 713 -0.64 12.18 17.66
C ASN A 713 -0.12 13.56 17.21
N PHE A 714 1.20 13.73 17.15
CA PHE A 714 1.87 14.94 16.65
C PHE A 714 1.60 15.24 15.17
N LEU A 715 1.02 14.31 14.40
CA LEU A 715 0.64 14.48 12.99
C LEU A 715 -0.82 14.93 12.78
N GLU A 716 -1.70 14.79 13.79
CA GLU A 716 -3.17 14.91 13.66
C GLU A 716 -3.70 16.31 13.31
N MET A 717 -2.85 17.34 13.45
CA MET A 717 -3.18 18.71 13.07
C MET A 717 -2.53 19.15 11.76
N ILE A 718 -1.79 18.25 11.09
CA ILE A 718 -0.96 18.59 9.94
C ILE A 718 -1.65 18.12 8.66
N THR A 719 -1.76 19.03 7.69
CA THR A 719 -2.49 18.77 6.43
C THR A 719 -1.58 18.59 5.22
N GLU A 720 -0.30 18.95 5.32
CA GLU A 720 0.68 18.84 4.23
C GLU A 720 2.03 18.32 4.73
N LEU A 721 2.69 17.47 3.94
CA LEU A 721 4.02 16.91 4.27
C LEU A 721 5.13 17.96 4.35
N SER A 722 4.88 19.16 3.82
CA SER A 722 5.73 20.35 3.85
C SER A 722 5.74 21.08 5.20
N GLN A 723 4.72 20.89 6.04
CA GLN A 723 4.53 21.68 7.27
C GLN A 723 5.51 21.23 8.37
N PRO A 724 6.11 22.17 9.13
CA PRO A 724 7.02 21.85 10.22
C PRO A 724 6.28 21.13 11.36
N VAL A 725 6.97 20.21 12.02
CA VAL A 725 6.40 19.36 13.08
C VAL A 725 7.36 19.24 14.25
N LYS A 726 6.81 19.23 15.47
CA LYS A 726 7.57 18.87 16.67
C LYS A 726 7.30 17.42 17.02
N PHE A 727 8.34 16.62 17.15
CA PHE A 727 8.21 15.25 17.63
C PHE A 727 7.92 15.24 19.14
N THR A 728 6.75 14.78 19.55
CA THR A 728 6.34 14.69 20.97
C THR A 728 6.41 13.27 21.55
N GLY A 729 6.82 12.29 20.75
CA GLY A 729 6.67 10.87 21.06
C GLY A 729 5.38 10.28 20.48
N PHE A 730 5.45 8.98 20.20
CA PHE A 730 4.31 8.09 19.99
C PHE A 730 3.64 7.78 21.33
N GLU A 731 2.30 7.87 21.41
CA GLU A 731 1.52 7.63 22.62
C GLU A 731 0.88 6.24 22.66
N GLU A 732 0.87 5.64 23.84
CA GLU A 732 0.14 4.39 24.14
C GLU A 732 -1.26 4.69 24.68
N ASN A 733 -2.18 3.76 24.49
CA ASN A 733 -3.43 3.70 25.24
C ASN A 733 -3.34 2.72 26.43
N ALA A 734 -4.40 2.68 27.25
CA ALA A 734 -4.46 1.84 28.45
C ALA A 734 -4.32 0.31 28.21
N PHE A 735 -4.65 -0.17 27.00
CA PHE A 735 -4.58 -1.58 26.62
C PHE A 735 -3.14 -1.99 26.28
N ASP A 736 -2.44 -1.16 25.52
CA ASP A 736 -1.07 -1.42 25.03
C ASP A 736 -0.07 -1.73 26.16
N LYS A 737 -0.27 -1.12 27.32
CA LYS A 737 0.52 -1.37 28.56
C LYS A 737 0.64 -2.85 28.90
N TYR A 738 -0.44 -3.61 28.69
CA TYR A 738 -0.55 -5.01 29.04
C TYR A 738 -0.31 -5.94 27.84
N MET A 739 -0.09 -5.38 26.64
CA MET A 739 0.31 -6.17 25.49
C MET A 739 1.78 -6.62 25.63
N VAL A 740 2.03 -7.86 25.22
CA VAL A 740 3.35 -8.47 25.22
C VAL A 740 3.65 -9.17 23.89
N ASN A 741 4.89 -9.07 23.46
CA ASN A 741 5.46 -9.86 22.39
C ASN A 741 6.06 -11.16 22.97
N THR A 742 5.48 -12.29 22.61
CA THR A 742 5.81 -13.64 23.11
C THR A 742 6.92 -14.33 22.30
N ARG A 743 7.36 -13.75 21.18
CA ARG A 743 8.41 -14.32 20.32
C ARG A 743 9.78 -14.34 21.01
N VAL A 744 9.99 -13.43 21.96
CA VAL A 744 11.21 -13.35 22.77
C VAL A 744 11.33 -14.59 23.67
N LYS A 745 12.37 -15.40 23.45
CA LYS A 745 12.59 -16.65 24.20
C LYS A 745 12.76 -16.37 25.70
N GLY A 746 11.86 -16.89 26.52
CA GLY A 746 11.89 -16.77 27.97
C GLY A 746 10.67 -16.03 28.50
N THR A 747 10.84 -14.75 28.86
CA THR A 747 9.74 -13.89 29.31
C THR A 747 9.26 -13.03 28.13
N PRO A 748 7.95 -12.93 27.86
CA PRO A 748 7.42 -12.01 26.86
C PRO A 748 7.86 -10.56 27.12
N LYS A 749 8.32 -9.85 26.09
CA LYS A 749 8.73 -8.42 26.17
C LYS A 749 7.48 -7.55 26.08
N ARG A 750 7.33 -6.54 26.94
CA ARG A 750 6.14 -5.65 26.90
C ARG A 750 6.16 -4.75 25.68
N MET A 751 4.99 -4.44 25.13
CA MET A 751 4.89 -3.49 24.02
C MET A 751 5.41 -2.11 24.42
N THR A 752 5.20 -1.66 25.67
CA THR A 752 5.83 -0.45 26.22
C THR A 752 7.36 -0.41 26.14
N GLU A 753 8.04 -1.56 26.19
CA GLU A 753 9.50 -1.58 26.00
C GLU A 753 9.86 -1.26 24.54
N PHE A 754 9.04 -1.70 23.57
CA PHE A 754 9.19 -1.30 22.17
C PHE A 754 8.73 0.14 21.93
N THR A 755 7.69 0.65 22.61
CA THR A 755 7.31 2.06 22.58
C THR A 755 8.47 2.96 23.01
N ASN A 756 9.13 2.63 24.12
CA ASN A 756 10.30 3.37 24.61
C ASN A 756 11.49 3.29 23.64
N GLU A 757 11.69 2.13 22.99
CA GLU A 757 12.71 1.93 21.97
C GLU A 757 12.42 2.80 20.74
N ILE A 758 11.20 2.76 20.20
CA ILE A 758 10.76 3.55 19.05
C ILE A 758 10.84 5.06 19.34
N ASN A 759 10.38 5.49 20.51
CA ASN A 759 10.45 6.89 20.95
C ASN A 759 11.89 7.43 21.10
N SER A 760 12.92 6.57 21.08
CA SER A 760 14.32 7.01 21.13
C SER A 760 14.94 7.34 19.76
N PHE A 761 14.17 7.34 18.66
CA PHE A 761 14.71 7.69 17.34
C PHE A 761 15.14 9.16 17.24
N ALA A 762 14.47 10.04 17.98
CA ALA A 762 14.75 11.47 18.11
C ALA A 762 14.51 11.92 19.56
N GLU A 763 15.08 13.04 19.98
CA GLU A 763 14.81 13.62 21.30
C GLU A 763 13.38 14.20 21.33
N ILE A 764 12.60 13.89 22.36
CA ILE A 764 11.25 14.45 22.53
C ILE A 764 11.35 15.98 22.63
N GLY A 765 10.59 16.68 21.79
CA GLY A 765 10.66 18.13 21.63
C GLY A 765 11.47 18.58 20.41
N THR A 766 12.12 17.68 19.66
CA THR A 766 12.83 18.02 18.41
C THR A 766 11.90 18.66 17.40
N ASP A 767 12.29 19.83 16.87
CA ASP A 767 11.62 20.49 15.75
C ASP A 767 12.18 19.96 14.41
N PHE A 768 11.32 19.40 13.57
CA PHE A 768 11.63 19.02 12.20
C PHE A 768 11.11 20.09 11.22
N PRO A 769 11.88 20.41 10.16
CA PRO A 769 11.51 21.47 9.22
C PRO A 769 10.29 21.13 8.37
N SER A 770 9.96 19.84 8.23
CA SER A 770 8.75 19.34 7.59
C SER A 770 8.37 17.96 8.14
N VAL A 771 7.12 17.51 7.96
CA VAL A 771 6.73 16.12 8.26
C VAL A 771 7.55 15.14 7.41
N GLN A 772 7.81 15.43 6.13
CA GLN A 772 8.66 14.57 5.31
C GLN A 772 10.07 14.41 5.92
N ALA A 773 10.64 15.46 6.52
CA ALA A 773 11.94 15.37 7.19
C ALA A 773 11.89 14.52 8.47
N LEU A 774 10.79 14.57 9.24
CA LEU A 774 10.57 13.67 10.37
C LEU A 774 10.44 12.22 9.90
N LEU A 775 9.67 11.98 8.85
CA LEU A 775 9.43 10.64 8.31
C LEU A 775 10.71 10.03 7.74
N ASN A 776 11.49 10.77 6.95
CA ASN A 776 12.79 10.30 6.46
C ASN A 776 13.73 9.98 7.64
N ALA A 777 13.83 10.87 8.63
CA ALA A 777 14.65 10.64 9.82
C ALA A 777 14.19 9.43 10.66
N PHE A 778 12.90 9.13 10.67
CA PHE A 778 12.37 7.91 11.28
C PHE A 778 12.70 6.69 10.40
N GLY A 779 12.45 6.71 9.09
CA GLY A 779 12.75 5.63 8.14
C GLY A 779 14.22 5.20 8.15
N ASP A 780 15.15 6.16 8.20
CA ASP A 780 16.60 5.94 8.31
C ASP A 780 17.05 5.40 9.69
N SER A 781 16.15 5.32 10.68
CA SER A 781 16.48 4.92 12.05
C SER A 781 16.42 3.41 12.29
N LYS A 782 17.12 2.94 13.32
CA LYS A 782 17.02 1.54 13.80
C LYS A 782 15.65 1.24 14.42
N GLN A 783 14.97 2.28 14.90
CA GLN A 783 13.65 2.23 15.49
C GLN A 783 12.58 1.90 14.43
N PHE A 784 12.75 2.34 13.19
CA PHE A 784 11.92 1.91 12.09
C PHE A 784 12.09 0.41 11.80
N GLN A 785 13.32 -0.12 11.78
CA GLN A 785 13.56 -1.57 11.62
C GLN A 785 12.84 -2.40 12.71
N THR A 786 12.82 -1.90 13.94
CA THR A 786 12.05 -2.51 15.05
C THR A 786 10.55 -2.47 14.78
N SER A 787 10.04 -1.33 14.29
CA SER A 787 8.63 -1.13 13.94
C SER A 787 8.18 -2.03 12.77
N SER A 788 9.03 -2.22 11.75
CA SER A 788 8.77 -3.15 10.64
C SER A 788 8.83 -4.61 11.09
N GLN A 789 9.73 -4.97 12.01
CA GLN A 789 9.73 -6.31 12.60
C GLN A 789 8.46 -6.60 13.41
N LEU A 790 7.86 -5.58 14.04
CA LEU A 790 6.58 -5.71 14.75
C LEU A 790 5.38 -5.89 13.82
N ILE A 791 5.41 -5.42 12.55
CA ILE A 791 4.41 -5.80 11.53
C ILE A 791 4.46 -7.31 11.28
N LEU A 792 5.65 -7.84 11.03
CA LEU A 792 5.84 -9.28 10.78
C LEU A 792 5.43 -10.12 11.99
N ASP A 793 5.73 -9.65 13.20
CA ASP A 793 5.26 -10.30 14.43
C ASP A 793 3.73 -10.26 14.50
N GLY A 794 3.10 -9.09 14.27
CA GLY A 794 1.64 -8.94 14.24
C GLY A 794 0.92 -9.79 13.18
N GLN A 795 1.64 -10.35 12.21
CA GLN A 795 1.14 -11.26 11.18
C GLN A 795 1.65 -12.71 11.34
N THR A 796 2.27 -13.03 12.48
CA THR A 796 2.79 -14.36 12.80
C THR A 796 2.00 -14.96 13.98
N PRO A 797 1.38 -16.14 13.87
CA PRO A 797 0.50 -16.70 14.90
C PRO A 797 1.09 -16.72 16.31
N LYS A 798 0.33 -16.21 17.27
CA LYS A 798 0.59 -16.26 18.73
C LYS A 798 1.82 -15.51 19.23
N THR A 799 2.36 -14.57 18.44
CA THR A 799 3.45 -13.65 18.82
C THR A 799 3.01 -12.49 19.69
N MET A 800 1.73 -12.10 19.67
CA MET A 800 1.18 -11.02 20.48
C MET A 800 0.07 -11.55 21.40
N ALA A 801 0.07 -11.07 22.63
CA ALA A 801 -0.93 -11.40 23.63
C ALA A 801 -1.17 -10.21 24.56
N PHE A 802 -2.38 -10.11 25.11
CA PHE A 802 -2.63 -9.34 26.32
C PHE A 802 -2.28 -10.19 27.55
N GLN A 803 -1.54 -9.60 28.51
CA GLN A 803 -1.18 -10.23 29.77
C GLN A 803 -1.95 -9.56 30.94
N PRO A 804 -3.00 -10.21 31.47
CA PRO A 804 -3.72 -9.70 32.64
C PRO A 804 -2.83 -9.43 33.85
N ARG A 805 -3.25 -8.55 34.76
CA ARG A 805 -2.47 -8.27 35.99
C ARG A 805 -2.29 -9.55 36.81
N ASN A 806 -1.04 -9.84 37.18
CA ASN A 806 -0.62 -11.05 37.91
C ASN A 806 -0.79 -12.38 37.13
N ALA A 807 -1.03 -12.33 35.81
CA ALA A 807 -1.13 -13.51 34.95
C ALA A 807 0.16 -14.35 34.89
N SER A 808 0.01 -15.67 34.96
CA SER A 808 1.02 -16.64 34.52
C SER A 808 1.05 -16.76 32.99
N SER A 809 2.00 -17.52 32.44
CA SER A 809 2.09 -17.79 31.00
C SER A 809 0.85 -18.48 30.42
N ASN A 810 0.06 -19.17 31.24
CA ASN A 810 -1.16 -19.86 30.79
C ASN A 810 -2.38 -18.93 30.73
N ASP A 811 -2.31 -17.78 31.42
CA ASP A 811 -3.43 -16.85 31.54
C ASP A 811 -3.45 -15.81 30.40
N LEU A 812 -2.39 -15.78 29.58
CA LEU A 812 -2.28 -14.94 28.37
C LEU A 812 -3.53 -15.06 27.47
N VAL A 813 -3.92 -13.92 26.90
CA VAL A 813 -5.01 -13.80 25.94
C VAL A 813 -4.37 -13.47 24.59
N PHE A 814 -4.20 -14.47 23.73
CA PHE A 814 -3.56 -14.28 22.43
C PHE A 814 -4.39 -13.36 21.54
N LEU A 815 -3.72 -12.43 20.88
CA LEU A 815 -4.33 -11.46 19.97
C LEU A 815 -4.27 -11.97 18.53
N GLU A 816 -5.15 -11.49 17.68
CA GLU A 816 -5.26 -11.92 16.30
C GLU A 816 -3.99 -11.58 15.52
N THR A 817 -3.27 -12.63 15.12
CA THR A 817 -1.95 -12.59 14.49
C THR A 817 -1.80 -13.66 13.40
N ASN A 818 -2.91 -14.28 12.96
CA ASN A 818 -2.94 -15.34 11.95
C ASN A 818 -3.14 -14.81 10.53
N LEU A 819 -3.39 -13.52 10.36
CA LEU A 819 -3.77 -12.91 9.10
C LEU A 819 -2.57 -12.19 8.48
N LYS A 820 -2.21 -12.59 7.26
CA LYS A 820 -1.16 -11.96 6.45
C LYS A 820 -1.68 -11.75 5.01
N PRO A 821 -2.00 -10.52 4.59
CA PRO A 821 -2.21 -9.34 5.43
C PRO A 821 -3.46 -9.48 6.32
N PHE A 822 -3.68 -8.49 7.20
CA PHE A 822 -4.98 -8.31 7.85
C PHE A 822 -6.08 -8.04 6.82
N ARG A 823 -7.31 -8.42 7.15
CA ARG A 823 -8.53 -8.17 6.36
C ARG A 823 -9.31 -6.99 6.94
N ILE A 824 -10.19 -6.40 6.14
CA ILE A 824 -11.17 -5.41 6.63
C ILE A 824 -11.92 -5.99 7.83
N GLY A 825 -12.09 -5.19 8.89
CA GLY A 825 -12.70 -5.61 10.15
C GLY A 825 -11.79 -6.44 11.07
N SER A 826 -10.50 -6.66 10.74
CA SER A 826 -9.57 -7.43 11.59
C SER A 826 -8.30 -6.64 11.93
N SER A 827 -7.73 -6.92 13.11
CA SER A 827 -6.53 -6.24 13.62
C SER A 827 -5.99 -6.95 14.87
N ILE A 828 -4.81 -6.56 15.33
CA ILE A 828 -4.25 -6.95 16.65
C ILE A 828 -5.09 -6.48 17.86
N SER A 829 -6.16 -5.69 17.64
CA SER A 829 -7.16 -5.34 18.66
C SER A 829 -8.28 -6.40 18.79
N HIS A 830 -8.10 -7.59 18.20
CA HIS A 830 -9.00 -8.73 18.34
C HIS A 830 -8.31 -9.90 19.03
N MET A 831 -9.09 -10.86 19.53
CA MET A 831 -8.57 -12.14 20.05
C MET A 831 -8.27 -13.15 18.93
N ASP A 832 -7.26 -13.99 19.14
CA ASP A 832 -6.83 -15.06 18.22
C ASP A 832 -7.99 -16.01 17.85
N ILE A 833 -8.51 -15.90 16.62
CA ILE A 833 -9.71 -16.63 16.19
C ILE A 833 -9.55 -18.15 16.30
N LYS A 834 -8.33 -18.67 16.06
CA LYS A 834 -8.04 -20.11 16.12
C LYS A 834 -8.09 -20.66 17.55
N THR A 835 -7.87 -19.82 18.55
CA THR A 835 -7.96 -20.18 19.96
C THR A 835 -9.37 -19.95 20.50
N PHE A 836 -10.02 -18.85 20.12
CA PHE A 836 -11.22 -18.37 20.82
C PHE A 836 -12.56 -18.54 20.07
N ASP A 837 -12.58 -18.81 18.76
CA ASP A 837 -13.86 -18.95 18.01
C ASP A 837 -14.81 -19.98 18.64
N SER A 838 -14.29 -21.11 19.12
CA SER A 838 -15.10 -22.18 19.75
C SER A 838 -14.98 -22.23 21.28
N ASP A 839 -14.46 -21.18 21.90
CA ASP A 839 -14.22 -21.05 23.35
C ASP A 839 -15.27 -20.15 24.03
N PRO A 840 -15.53 -20.26 25.35
CA PRO A 840 -16.34 -19.29 26.08
C PRO A 840 -15.96 -17.81 25.91
N ASP A 841 -14.72 -17.50 25.54
CA ASP A 841 -14.23 -16.14 25.25
C ASP A 841 -14.34 -15.74 23.75
N PHE A 842 -15.34 -16.26 23.03
CA PHE A 842 -15.55 -16.03 21.59
C PHE A 842 -15.87 -14.58 21.17
N LEU A 843 -16.25 -13.69 22.09
CA LEU A 843 -16.91 -12.42 21.74
C LEU A 843 -16.02 -11.49 20.90
N GLU A 844 -14.73 -11.37 21.23
CA GLU A 844 -13.78 -10.42 20.62
C GLU A 844 -12.95 -11.01 19.45
N VAL A 845 -13.41 -12.09 18.82
CA VAL A 845 -12.82 -12.53 17.53
C VAL A 845 -13.40 -11.67 16.41
N PHE A 846 -12.58 -11.32 15.40
CA PHE A 846 -12.94 -10.37 14.34
C PHE A 846 -14.11 -10.80 13.42
N ASN A 847 -14.62 -12.02 13.55
CA ASN A 847 -15.59 -12.60 12.63
C ASN A 847 -16.86 -13.07 13.35
N ALA A 848 -17.92 -12.26 13.26
CA ALA A 848 -19.24 -12.63 13.73
C ALA A 848 -19.77 -13.90 13.01
N LYS A 849 -20.58 -14.71 13.70
CA LYS A 849 -21.04 -16.01 13.18
C LYS A 849 -22.37 -15.91 12.43
N PRO A 850 -22.41 -15.98 11.09
CA PRO A 850 -23.66 -15.94 10.36
C PRO A 850 -24.49 -17.21 10.62
N GLY A 851 -25.81 -17.07 10.64
CA GLY A 851 -26.76 -18.16 10.86
C GLY A 851 -26.85 -18.66 12.30
N GLN A 852 -26.25 -17.94 13.27
CA GLN A 852 -26.32 -18.28 14.69
C GLN A 852 -26.68 -17.06 15.53
N THR A 853 -27.71 -17.21 16.36
CA THR A 853 -28.07 -16.24 17.40
C THR A 853 -27.03 -16.23 18.52
N LEU A 854 -26.94 -15.14 19.28
CA LEU A 854 -26.03 -15.03 20.42
C LEU A 854 -26.20 -16.19 21.42
N ASP A 855 -27.44 -16.55 21.74
CA ASP A 855 -27.78 -17.69 22.61
C ASP A 855 -27.31 -19.05 22.03
N GLN A 856 -27.31 -19.20 20.70
CA GLN A 856 -26.81 -20.41 20.03
C GLN A 856 -25.29 -20.49 20.07
N VAL A 857 -24.58 -19.38 19.82
CA VAL A 857 -23.11 -19.34 19.91
C VAL A 857 -22.67 -19.62 21.35
N LEU A 858 -23.27 -18.93 22.33
CA LEU A 858 -22.99 -19.12 23.75
C LEU A 858 -23.18 -20.58 24.19
N LYS A 859 -24.25 -21.23 23.72
CA LYS A 859 -24.51 -22.64 23.99
C LYS A 859 -23.52 -23.58 23.28
N ALA A 860 -23.08 -23.24 22.08
CA ALA A 860 -22.14 -24.04 21.30
C ALA A 860 -20.72 -24.02 21.88
N THR A 861 -20.27 -22.87 22.40
CA THR A 861 -18.98 -22.71 23.07
C THR A 861 -18.97 -23.18 24.53
N GLY A 862 -20.15 -23.43 25.12
CA GLY A 862 -20.30 -23.82 26.52
C GLY A 862 -20.10 -22.67 27.50
N GLY A 863 -20.13 -21.42 27.03
CA GLY A 863 -20.06 -20.23 27.87
C GLY A 863 -21.28 -20.06 28.77
N LYS A 864 -21.11 -19.31 29.86
CA LYS A 864 -22.19 -19.00 30.82
C LYS A 864 -22.81 -17.62 30.62
N ALA A 865 -22.08 -16.71 29.98
CA ALA A 865 -22.50 -15.37 29.57
C ALA A 865 -21.71 -14.99 28.30
N PRO A 866 -22.18 -14.05 27.47
CA PRO A 866 -21.46 -13.59 26.28
C PRO A 866 -20.04 -13.05 26.55
N ILE A 867 -19.85 -12.38 27.69
CA ILE A 867 -18.52 -11.95 28.16
C ILE A 867 -17.90 -13.13 28.92
N GLY A 868 -16.92 -13.78 28.29
CA GLY A 868 -16.17 -14.89 28.86
C GLY A 868 -15.18 -14.49 29.97
N PRO A 869 -14.56 -15.48 30.63
CA PRO A 869 -13.66 -15.24 31.77
C PRO A 869 -12.36 -14.52 31.41
N LYS A 870 -11.74 -14.76 30.24
CA LYS A 870 -10.54 -14.03 29.81
C LYS A 870 -10.89 -12.60 29.40
N LEU A 871 -11.98 -12.38 28.68
CA LEU A 871 -12.42 -11.02 28.32
C LEU A 871 -12.73 -10.20 29.58
N LYS A 872 -13.45 -10.79 30.53
CA LYS A 872 -13.67 -10.18 31.85
C LYS A 872 -12.35 -9.83 32.55
N SER A 873 -11.36 -10.72 32.52
CA SER A 873 -10.02 -10.49 33.10
C SER A 873 -9.24 -9.34 32.41
N VAL A 874 -9.44 -9.16 31.09
CA VAL A 874 -8.92 -7.99 30.36
C VAL A 874 -9.57 -6.70 30.87
N LEU A 875 -10.91 -6.64 30.94
CA LEU A 875 -11.65 -5.48 31.42
C LEU A 875 -11.27 -5.11 32.87
N GLU A 876 -11.13 -6.10 33.74
CA GLU A 876 -10.63 -5.95 35.12
C GLU A 876 -9.19 -5.43 35.19
N THR A 877 -8.34 -5.84 34.24
CA THR A 877 -6.95 -5.40 34.14
C THR A 877 -6.85 -3.95 33.67
N LEU A 878 -7.71 -3.53 32.73
CA LEU A 878 -7.82 -2.13 32.28
C LEU A 878 -8.29 -1.20 33.41
N GLY A 879 -9.18 -1.68 34.28
CA GLY A 879 -9.63 -0.96 35.47
C GLY A 879 -11.13 -0.99 35.76
N TYR A 880 -11.91 -1.79 35.02
CA TYR A 880 -13.34 -1.97 35.29
C TYR A 880 -13.56 -2.85 36.53
N ALA A 881 -14.40 -2.41 37.46
CA ALA A 881 -14.74 -3.20 38.64
C ALA A 881 -15.74 -4.30 38.29
N THR A 882 -15.63 -5.46 38.94
CA THR A 882 -16.61 -6.56 38.87
C THR A 882 -16.92 -7.09 40.27
N ASN A 883 -17.82 -8.07 40.37
CA ASN A 883 -18.11 -8.75 41.62
C ASN A 883 -16.96 -9.64 42.13
N GLU A 884 -16.03 -10.03 41.26
CA GLU A 884 -14.83 -10.82 41.64
C GLU A 884 -13.60 -9.92 41.87
N ASN A 885 -13.52 -8.79 41.15
CA ASN A 885 -12.51 -7.75 41.35
C ASN A 885 -13.17 -6.37 41.57
N PRO A 886 -13.68 -6.08 42.79
CA PRO A 886 -14.40 -4.83 43.06
C PRO A 886 -13.47 -3.62 43.24
N ASN A 887 -12.17 -3.83 43.40
CA ASN A 887 -11.17 -2.78 43.60
C ASN A 887 -10.01 -2.95 42.60
N PRO A 888 -10.29 -2.81 41.29
CA PRO A 888 -9.26 -2.92 40.26
C PRO A 888 -8.27 -1.75 40.34
N TYR A 889 -7.22 -1.85 39.56
CA TYR A 889 -6.24 -0.77 39.41
C TYR A 889 -6.89 0.54 38.93
N ARG A 890 -6.35 1.68 39.38
CA ARG A 890 -6.78 3.03 38.96
C ARG A 890 -5.56 3.92 38.69
N PRO A 891 -5.45 4.54 37.51
CA PRO A 891 -4.44 5.56 37.23
C PRO A 891 -4.78 6.88 37.92
N THR A 892 -3.88 7.84 37.79
CA THR A 892 -3.96 9.16 38.41
C THR A 892 -3.89 10.27 37.35
N LEU A 893 -4.19 11.51 37.71
CA LEU A 893 -3.97 12.64 36.81
C LEU A 893 -2.48 12.97 36.73
N PRO A 894 -1.93 13.29 35.54
CA PRO A 894 -0.56 13.76 35.41
C PRO A 894 -0.35 15.06 36.21
N SER A 895 0.84 15.23 36.81
CA SER A 895 1.22 16.50 37.41
C SER A 895 1.80 17.45 36.37
N GLU A 896 1.64 18.76 36.59
CA GLU A 896 2.10 19.86 35.71
C GLU A 896 3.61 19.80 35.40
N SER A 897 4.39 19.08 36.20
CA SER A 897 5.85 18.87 36.01
C SER A 897 6.22 17.64 35.16
N GLN A 898 5.25 16.83 34.74
CA GLN A 898 5.46 15.53 34.07
C GLN A 898 4.88 15.47 32.66
N VAL A 899 4.33 16.58 32.16
CA VAL A 899 3.82 16.69 30.79
C VAL A 899 4.80 17.54 29.99
N THR A 900 5.36 16.97 28.93
CA THR A 900 6.11 17.76 27.94
C THR A 900 5.11 18.59 27.12
N PRO A 901 5.24 19.92 27.06
CA PRO A 901 4.23 20.76 26.43
C PRO A 901 4.22 20.60 24.91
N SER A 902 3.07 20.24 24.33
CA SER A 902 2.82 20.24 22.90
C SER A 902 2.53 21.68 22.41
N PRO A 903 3.40 22.33 21.61
CA PRO A 903 3.20 23.70 21.20
C PRO A 903 2.27 23.80 19.98
N ILE A 904 1.29 24.69 20.07
CA ILE A 904 0.30 24.96 19.01
C ILE A 904 0.92 25.83 17.90
N PRO A 905 0.84 25.44 16.62
CA PRO A 905 1.11 26.34 15.49
C PRO A 905 -0.02 27.39 15.38
N ILE A 906 0.25 28.65 15.75
CA ILE A 906 -0.75 29.73 15.68
C ILE A 906 -0.87 30.25 14.24
N GLY A 907 -1.69 29.57 13.43
CA GLY A 907 -2.22 30.11 12.18
C GLY A 907 -3.35 31.11 12.43
N LYS A 908 -3.30 32.29 11.80
CA LYS A 908 -4.38 33.31 11.95
C LYS A 908 -5.66 32.83 11.28
N SER A 909 -6.76 32.78 12.05
CA SER A 909 -8.09 32.39 11.57
C SER A 909 -8.69 33.41 10.59
N THR A 910 -9.20 32.91 9.46
CA THR A 910 -10.33 33.51 8.75
C THR A 910 -11.28 32.45 8.19
N ASN A 911 -12.48 32.38 8.78
CA ASN A 911 -13.76 31.88 8.25
C ASN A 911 -13.95 30.41 7.82
N ASN A 912 -14.80 29.73 8.60
CA ASN A 912 -15.66 28.58 8.29
C ASN A 912 -15.72 28.06 6.83
N GLN A 913 -15.00 26.97 6.56
CA GLN A 913 -15.49 25.87 5.74
C GLN A 913 -15.21 24.55 6.45
N SER A 914 -16.06 23.54 6.21
CA SER A 914 -15.92 22.20 6.77
C SER A 914 -14.79 21.45 6.06
N SER A 915 -13.56 21.58 6.54
CA SER A 915 -12.43 20.78 6.06
C SER A 915 -12.47 19.37 6.65
N SER A 916 -12.67 18.37 5.79
CA SER A 916 -12.20 17.01 6.04
C SER A 916 -10.66 17.03 6.06
N ALA A 917 -10.04 16.59 7.15
CA ALA A 917 -8.60 16.37 7.14
C ALA A 917 -8.29 15.19 6.23
N THR A 918 -7.56 15.42 5.14
CA THR A 918 -6.94 14.36 4.35
C THR A 918 -5.81 13.74 5.15
N SER A 919 -5.81 12.42 5.30
CA SER A 919 -4.67 11.69 5.88
C SER A 919 -3.39 12.01 5.10
N LEU A 920 -2.32 12.35 5.81
CA LEU A 920 -0.98 12.48 5.24
C LEU A 920 -0.47 11.10 4.77
N THR A 921 -0.81 10.71 3.54
CA THR A 921 -0.25 9.50 2.92
C THR A 921 1.16 9.78 2.43
N SER A 922 2.16 9.23 3.10
CA SER A 922 3.58 9.37 2.78
C SER A 922 4.23 8.02 2.57
N SER A 923 4.90 7.81 1.44
CA SER A 923 5.89 6.75 1.36
C SER A 923 7.11 7.11 2.21
N PHE A 924 7.51 6.23 3.13
CA PHE A 924 8.87 6.29 3.67
C PHE A 924 9.86 5.91 2.57
N ASN A 925 10.87 6.74 2.38
CA ASN A 925 12.14 6.33 1.79
C ASN A 925 12.92 5.63 2.92
N VAL A 926 13.34 4.37 2.70
CA VAL A 926 13.97 3.51 3.73
C VAL A 926 15.21 2.83 3.14
N LEU A 927 16.37 3.43 3.35
CA LEU A 927 17.65 2.80 3.04
C LEU A 927 17.96 1.69 4.06
N SER A 928 17.73 0.43 3.69
CA SER A 928 17.80 -0.73 4.62
C SER A 928 19.22 -1.06 5.10
N LEU A 929 19.65 -0.46 6.22
CA LEU A 929 20.98 -0.68 6.82
C LEU A 929 21.03 -1.94 7.73
N PHE A 930 21.35 -3.10 7.17
CA PHE A 930 21.51 -4.35 7.95
C PHE A 930 22.81 -4.40 8.78
N VAL A 931 22.68 -4.70 10.08
CA VAL A 931 23.82 -5.05 10.95
C VAL A 931 23.93 -6.57 11.10
N ILE A 932 25.00 -7.14 10.57
CA ILE A 932 25.30 -8.57 10.67
C ILE A 932 25.77 -8.91 12.10
N VAL A 933 24.98 -9.71 12.84
CA VAL A 933 25.44 -10.39 14.06
C VAL A 933 25.83 -11.82 13.71
N ALA A 934 27.12 -12.04 13.45
CA ALA A 934 27.65 -13.36 13.17
C ALA A 934 27.74 -14.21 14.45
N PHE A 935 26.86 -15.22 14.57
CA PHE A 935 27.04 -16.30 15.55
C PHE A 935 27.97 -17.37 14.99
N THR A 936 29.23 -17.35 15.43
CA THR A 936 30.15 -18.48 15.25
C THR A 936 29.85 -19.54 16.30
N LEU A 937 29.31 -20.69 15.88
CA LEU A 937 29.25 -21.91 16.69
C LEU A 937 30.19 -22.95 16.07
N SER A 938 31.25 -23.27 16.80
CA SER A 938 32.17 -24.35 16.45
C SER A 938 31.55 -25.71 16.76
N PHE A 939 31.52 -26.58 15.75
CA PHE A 939 31.67 -28.03 15.89
C PHE A 939 32.49 -28.55 14.69
#